data_AF-A0A261FRE5-F1
#
_entry.id   AF-A0A261FRE5-F1
#
_cell.length_a   1.000
_cell.length_b   1.000
_cell.length_c   1.000
_cell.angle_alpha   90.00
_cell.angle_beta   90.00
_cell.angle_gamma   90.00
#
_symmetry.space_group_name_H-M   'P 1'
#
loop_
_entity.id
_entity.type
_entity.pdbx_description
1 polymer ?
#
loop_
_entity_poly.entity_id
_entity_poly.type
_entity_poly.pdbx_seq_one_letter_code
_entity_poly.pdbx_strand_id
1 'polypeptide(L)'
;MRHRPNPPFKKTLFDKTQCIECCFFTASNVVFLNAMLYYSSMVKYISRPLAQTLKNTKAKVLVLEGARAVGKTMLVQRELPDYHYESLADESTYRYAKSHLQDWLESLPSGTIIDEAQRILGLPLAIKGIVDKTTDTATQFVLTGSASITRNGLDGQDPLTRRSRRFLLNPLTRHEYYGNAAVSIVDKLWSYTPNSDYRSATSTSDITRYMETGGFPSYIASNAFMTPAERRLAIQDDIDNVLGDTVLPDEHLDKSIATSVLQELLATPGGILNLKRTADLVHIDARTVERYVSIFVSRFLIRTLPNLKTTANRQVLARSKVHPLDTSFSIATFRRSGKNPDQDRVLFGQIFESYVVNQIVPEAQWSDKRPDAFYWRESGSKPKEVDLVLVRDNELIGIEVKSNSNVDRTDFAGLSQLRAKDSRFKRGYVVYCGQHIQKFANDMWAIPVSALWDSDGFTHNQNPYSTDNILEHTKLSERPNNTKMEALSESDYDANIFLSYSHNDNNYLDNAIVDFASNLVTAYRFQTGRELHLFADTDIHWGAEWRQVLDHNISKANILLAAVTPQYLGSNPCRQELLEFNARSGQHSGNKILSMIWQNIDAIPNSGNDPVLDIIHDKQFISVEDLTFEPSNTPSYKKRMAEIASKLKDVIDEQNNQIDQATNARIHLSSNTSSIDNRTNDFLSLMAEADKSADSLDEEMVIFTKSISNIIKRFSENPAPQNASATRLITWSNQIVDASENDVSSLNESTAHLSNIWSNYYIALQQYIDQVTYMPAGALRNQQINGLINNLDQLINSFTISDDIQHTASMITALGNLIRPLTPIMTSINNAFKFFSSIQMQATALRTRLNELSR
;
A
#
# COMPACT_ATOMS: atom_id res chain seq x y z
N MET A 1 -19.02 -10.77 80.85
CA MET A 1 -18.08 -11.88 81.11
C MET A 1 -16.82 -11.65 80.28
N ARG A 2 -15.64 -11.71 80.92
CA ARG A 2 -14.27 -12.09 80.44
C ARG A 2 -13.97 -11.93 78.93
N HIS A 3 -12.86 -11.37 78.42
CA HIS A 3 -11.55 -10.98 78.95
C HIS A 3 -10.92 -9.96 77.96
N ARG A 4 -10.26 -8.94 78.52
CA ARG A 4 -9.22 -8.06 77.93
C ARG A 4 -7.93 -8.87 77.58
N PRO A 5 -6.89 -8.33 76.88
CA PRO A 5 -6.46 -6.90 76.82
C PRO A 5 -6.11 -6.37 75.40
N ASN A 6 -6.35 -5.11 75.04
CA ASN A 6 -5.87 -3.79 75.51
C ASN A 6 -4.35 -3.47 75.32
N PRO A 7 -4.05 -2.19 74.95
CA PRO A 7 -2.90 -1.70 74.17
C PRO A 7 -1.81 -1.09 75.08
N PRO A 8 -0.85 -0.26 74.60
CA PRO A 8 -1.09 1.22 74.53
C PRO A 8 -0.25 2.08 73.54
N PHE A 9 -0.84 3.24 73.15
CA PHE A 9 -0.27 4.61 73.04
C PHE A 9 1.12 4.84 72.35
N LYS A 10 1.37 5.89 71.53
CA LYS A 10 1.08 7.33 71.74
C LYS A 10 1.48 8.16 70.48
N LYS A 11 0.63 9.13 70.15
CA LYS A 11 0.83 10.44 69.48
C LYS A 11 2.28 10.96 69.27
N THR A 12 2.49 11.55 68.08
CA THR A 12 3.08 12.90 67.91
C THR A 12 2.71 13.52 66.55
N LEU A 13 2.26 14.78 66.59
CA LEU A 13 2.18 15.72 65.46
C LEU A 13 3.61 16.21 65.11
N PHE A 14 3.89 16.56 63.85
CA PHE A 14 4.42 17.88 63.46
C PHE A 14 4.42 18.06 61.93
N ASP A 15 3.93 19.23 61.56
CA ASP A 15 3.95 19.89 60.25
C ASP A 15 5.33 20.54 60.00
N LYS A 16 5.82 20.51 58.74
CA LYS A 16 6.68 21.52 58.07
C LYS A 16 7.35 21.00 56.78
N THR A 17 6.89 21.55 55.65
CA THR A 17 7.69 22.12 54.54
C THR A 17 9.21 21.91 54.56
N GLN A 18 9.76 21.15 53.60
CA GLN A 18 10.81 21.55 52.64
C GLN A 18 11.33 20.33 51.85
N CYS A 19 11.65 20.56 50.57
CA CYS A 19 12.35 19.68 49.63
C CYS A 19 11.49 18.59 48.93
N ILE A 20 10.55 19.01 48.08
CA ILE A 20 10.15 18.26 46.88
C ILE A 20 10.70 19.02 45.66
N GLU A 21 12.02 19.10 45.59
CA GLU A 21 12.80 19.46 44.41
C GLU A 21 14.10 18.66 44.52
N CYS A 22 14.26 17.61 43.69
CA CYS A 22 15.55 17.13 43.14
C CYS A 22 15.54 15.72 42.52
N CYS A 23 14.47 14.91 42.61
CA CYS A 23 14.53 13.54 42.04
C CYS A 23 13.66 13.27 40.80
N PHE A 24 13.06 14.30 40.18
CA PHE A 24 12.26 14.17 38.96
C PHE A 24 13.00 14.47 37.64
N PHE A 25 14.32 14.69 37.71
CA PHE A 25 15.16 14.87 36.52
C PHE A 25 16.08 13.67 36.36
N THR A 26 15.68 12.67 35.56
CA THR A 26 16.54 11.81 34.73
C THR A 26 15.81 10.58 34.15
N ALA A 27 14.70 10.12 34.73
CA ALA A 27 13.98 8.94 34.21
C ALA A 27 12.94 9.24 33.11
N SER A 28 12.46 10.48 32.97
CA SER A 28 11.39 10.80 32.01
C SER A 28 11.87 10.98 30.57
N ASN A 29 13.15 11.22 30.30
CA ASN A 29 13.63 11.48 28.94
C ASN A 29 13.92 10.21 28.13
N VAL A 30 14.27 9.09 28.75
CA VAL A 30 14.60 7.84 28.04
C VAL A 30 13.35 7.04 27.66
N VAL A 31 12.29 7.13 28.46
CA VAL A 31 10.98 6.54 28.11
C VAL A 31 10.28 7.37 27.05
N PHE A 32 10.42 8.71 27.06
CA PHE A 32 9.90 9.57 25.99
C PHE A 32 10.67 9.42 24.69
N LEU A 33 12.02 9.35 24.71
CA LEU A 33 12.81 9.11 23.49
C LEU A 33 12.57 7.71 22.91
N ASN A 34 12.49 6.66 23.74
CA ASN A 34 12.19 5.32 23.25
C ASN A 34 10.75 5.20 22.76
N ALA A 35 9.77 5.88 23.38
CA ALA A 35 8.41 5.95 22.85
C ALA A 35 8.35 6.75 21.54
N MET A 36 9.10 7.84 21.39
CA MET A 36 9.21 8.59 20.13
C MET A 36 9.90 7.77 19.03
N LEU A 37 10.97 7.04 19.35
CA LEU A 37 11.69 6.20 18.40
C LEU A 37 10.90 4.92 18.02
N TYR A 38 10.09 4.37 18.93
CA TYR A 38 9.15 3.28 18.63
C TYR A 38 7.89 3.76 17.90
N TYR A 39 7.37 4.96 18.16
CA TYR A 39 6.23 5.50 17.39
C TYR A 39 6.65 5.91 15.98
N SER A 40 7.88 6.41 15.81
CA SER A 40 8.43 6.80 14.50
C SER A 40 8.63 5.60 13.56
N SER A 41 8.72 4.37 14.09
CA SER A 41 8.84 3.14 13.29
C SER A 41 7.51 2.43 13.00
N MET A 42 6.36 2.92 13.49
CA MET A 42 5.07 2.21 13.38
C MET A 42 4.01 2.87 12.49
N VAL A 43 4.27 4.04 11.91
CA VAL A 43 3.40 4.61 10.86
C VAL A 43 4.27 5.07 9.69
N LYS A 44 4.32 4.27 8.63
CA LYS A 44 5.01 4.64 7.39
C LYS A 44 4.43 5.95 6.88
N TYR A 45 5.26 6.99 6.79
CA TYR A 45 4.87 8.24 6.16
C TYR A 45 4.58 7.98 4.67
N ILE A 46 3.37 8.31 4.23
CA ILE A 46 2.98 8.23 2.81
C ILE A 46 3.37 9.55 2.18
N SER A 47 4.34 9.51 1.25
CA SER A 47 4.75 10.70 0.49
C SER A 47 3.58 11.22 -0.32
N ARG A 48 3.37 12.54 -0.28
CA ARG A 48 2.23 13.20 -0.94
C ARG A 48 2.72 14.13 -2.05
N PRO A 49 2.27 13.99 -3.30
CA PRO A 49 2.68 14.85 -4.42
C PRO A 49 2.48 16.36 -4.17
N LEU A 50 1.48 16.71 -3.34
CA LEU A 50 1.24 18.08 -2.92
C LEU A 50 2.45 18.70 -2.19
N ALA A 51 3.27 17.90 -1.50
CA ALA A 51 4.51 18.36 -0.87
C ALA A 51 5.49 18.95 -1.89
N GLN A 52 5.68 18.28 -3.03
CA GLN A 52 6.54 18.78 -4.09
C GLN A 52 5.98 20.08 -4.67
N THR A 53 4.65 20.17 -4.81
CA THR A 53 3.97 21.40 -5.26
C THR A 53 4.21 22.55 -4.28
N LEU A 54 4.15 22.29 -2.97
CA LEU A 54 4.46 23.29 -1.93
C LEU A 54 5.90 23.80 -2.05
N LYS A 55 6.88 22.90 -2.15
CA LYS A 55 8.31 23.24 -2.29
C LYS A 55 8.61 24.07 -3.54
N ASN A 56 7.98 23.72 -4.66
CA ASN A 56 8.20 24.39 -5.95
C ASN A 56 7.46 25.73 -6.06
N THR A 57 6.55 26.04 -5.14
CA THR A 57 5.74 27.25 -5.21
C THR A 57 6.51 28.47 -4.71
N LYS A 58 6.65 29.46 -5.60
CA LYS A 58 7.26 30.75 -5.26
C LYS A 58 6.21 31.71 -4.71
N ALA A 59 6.13 31.82 -3.39
CA ALA A 59 5.30 32.79 -2.69
C ALA A 59 5.90 33.14 -1.34
N LYS A 60 5.77 34.41 -0.92
CA LYS A 60 6.27 34.85 0.40
C LYS A 60 5.57 34.15 1.55
N VAL A 61 4.30 33.75 1.35
CA VAL A 61 3.52 32.99 2.33
C VAL A 61 2.90 31.77 1.67
N LEU A 62 3.13 30.59 2.22
CA LEU A 62 2.39 29.38 1.87
C LEU A 62 1.33 29.13 2.94
N VAL A 63 0.15 28.68 2.56
CA VAL A 63 -0.94 28.38 3.48
C VAL A 63 -1.43 26.98 3.16
N LEU A 64 -1.29 26.05 4.10
CA LEU A 64 -1.70 24.65 3.97
C LEU A 64 -2.83 24.37 4.96
N GLU A 65 -4.06 24.33 4.46
CA GLU A 65 -5.25 24.07 5.26
C GLU A 65 -5.74 22.63 5.04
N GLY A 66 -6.65 22.16 5.88
CA GLY A 66 -7.27 20.84 5.73
C GLY A 66 -7.84 20.31 7.03
N ALA A 67 -8.65 19.26 6.97
CA ALA A 67 -9.29 18.69 8.15
C ALA A 67 -8.27 18.28 9.23
N ARG A 68 -8.72 18.14 10.49
CA ARG A 68 -7.87 17.60 11.56
C ARG A 68 -7.42 16.19 11.20
N ALA A 69 -6.23 15.78 11.65
CA ALA A 69 -5.68 14.44 11.44
C ALA A 69 -5.45 13.99 9.97
N VAL A 70 -5.51 14.88 8.97
CA VAL A 70 -5.14 14.53 7.55
C VAL A 70 -3.63 14.51 7.28
N GLY A 71 -2.80 14.74 8.31
CA GLY A 71 -1.34 14.70 8.19
C GLY A 71 -0.65 16.03 7.85
N LYS A 72 -1.28 17.20 8.09
CA LYS A 72 -0.69 18.52 7.79
C LYS A 72 0.65 18.75 8.50
N THR A 73 0.65 18.62 9.82
CA THR A 73 1.84 18.79 10.67
C THR A 73 2.95 17.82 10.25
N MET A 74 2.59 16.56 10.01
CA MET A 74 3.55 15.55 9.54
C MET A 74 4.14 15.90 8.17
N LEU A 75 3.33 16.36 7.22
CA LEU A 75 3.79 16.77 5.90
C LEU A 75 4.78 17.93 6.02
N VAL A 76 4.43 19.02 6.70
CA VAL A 76 5.33 20.20 6.76
C VAL A 76 6.61 19.90 7.55
N GLN A 77 6.56 19.14 8.65
CA GLN A 77 7.75 18.79 9.41
C GLN A 77 8.67 17.84 8.65
N ARG A 78 8.11 16.91 7.85
CA ARG A 78 8.90 15.93 7.11
C ARG A 78 9.48 16.52 5.82
N GLU A 79 8.71 17.36 5.14
CA GLU A 79 9.02 17.82 3.79
C GLU A 79 9.73 19.19 3.77
N LEU A 80 9.59 19.97 4.84
CA LEU A 80 10.23 21.27 5.00
C LEU A 80 11.11 21.29 6.28
N PRO A 81 12.08 20.37 6.42
CA PRO A 81 12.86 20.22 7.65
C PRO A 81 13.76 21.44 7.96
N ASP A 82 14.08 22.24 6.94
CA ASP A 82 14.91 23.44 7.07
C ASP A 82 14.15 24.67 7.61
N TYR A 83 12.81 24.57 7.72
CA TYR A 83 11.98 25.66 8.22
C TYR A 83 11.88 25.57 9.74
N HIS A 84 11.99 26.72 10.40
CA HIS A 84 11.73 26.81 11.84
C HIS A 84 10.26 26.48 12.11
N TYR A 85 9.98 25.70 13.17
CA TYR A 85 8.63 25.23 13.46
C TYR A 85 8.12 25.83 14.76
N GLU A 86 7.03 26.59 14.66
CA GLU A 86 6.28 27.14 15.78
C GLU A 86 4.86 26.59 15.78
N SER A 87 4.36 26.17 16.94
CA SER A 87 2.99 25.67 17.06
C SER A 87 2.17 26.52 18.00
N LEU A 88 1.11 27.14 17.47
CA LEU A 88 0.10 27.79 18.30
C LEU A 88 -0.80 26.77 19.02
N ALA A 89 -0.60 25.46 18.84
CA ALA A 89 -1.22 24.46 19.71
C ALA A 89 -0.62 24.50 21.13
N ASP A 90 0.66 24.88 21.25
CA ASP A 90 1.29 25.10 22.54
C ASP A 90 0.71 26.34 23.22
N GLU A 91 0.19 26.15 24.44
CA GLU A 91 -0.55 27.19 25.14
C GLU A 91 0.35 28.35 25.58
N SER A 92 1.63 28.09 25.86
CA SER A 92 2.58 29.14 26.24
C SER A 92 2.91 30.05 25.05
N THR A 93 3.19 29.44 23.90
CA THR A 93 3.43 30.10 22.61
C THR A 93 2.20 30.89 22.18
N TYR A 94 1.01 30.28 22.24
CA TYR A 94 -0.25 30.96 21.91
C TYR A 94 -0.51 32.18 22.79
N ARG A 95 -0.35 32.08 24.12
CA ARG A 95 -0.56 33.22 25.03
C ARG A 95 0.41 34.37 24.75
N TYR A 96 1.68 34.04 24.53
CA TYR A 96 2.69 35.04 24.20
C TYR A 96 2.40 35.70 22.84
N ALA A 97 2.23 34.91 21.78
CA ALA A 97 1.91 35.39 20.44
C ALA A 97 0.60 36.20 20.38
N LYS A 98 -0.42 35.82 21.15
CA LYS A 98 -1.69 36.57 21.22
C LYS A 98 -1.54 37.94 21.88
N SER A 99 -0.68 38.05 22.90
CA SER A 99 -0.47 39.30 23.65
C SER A 99 0.58 40.21 23.02
N HIS A 100 1.57 39.64 22.31
CA HIS A 100 2.73 40.35 21.75
C HIS A 100 2.96 39.95 20.28
N LEU A 101 1.90 39.98 19.47
CA LEU A 101 1.90 39.42 18.10
C LEU A 101 3.01 39.96 17.20
N GLN A 102 3.23 41.28 17.21
CA GLN A 102 4.22 41.92 16.34
C GLN A 102 5.64 41.53 16.78
N ASP A 103 5.95 41.67 18.07
CA ASP A 103 7.26 41.36 18.63
C ASP A 103 7.60 39.87 18.45
N TRP A 104 6.61 39.00 18.67
CA TRP A 104 6.74 37.56 18.45
C TRP A 104 7.08 37.27 16.99
N LEU A 105 6.30 37.78 16.02
CA LEU A 105 6.57 37.54 14.60
C LEU A 105 7.91 38.10 14.13
N GLU A 106 8.33 39.27 14.62
CA GLU A 106 9.63 39.88 14.27
C GLU A 106 10.82 39.10 14.88
N SER A 107 10.58 38.32 15.93
CA SER A 107 11.60 37.44 16.52
C SER A 107 11.78 36.11 15.77
N LEU A 108 10.82 35.73 14.91
CA LEU A 108 10.88 34.48 14.16
C LEU A 108 11.88 34.57 13.00
N PRO A 109 12.69 33.53 12.74
CA PRO A 109 13.58 33.50 11.60
C PRO A 109 12.80 33.47 10.28
N SER A 110 13.45 33.91 9.19
CA SER A 110 12.90 33.72 7.84
C SER A 110 12.75 32.23 7.54
N GLY A 111 11.62 31.85 6.95
CA GLY A 111 11.29 30.44 6.73
C GLY A 111 10.74 29.79 8.00
N THR A 112 9.65 30.33 8.52
CA THR A 112 8.96 29.76 9.71
C THR A 112 7.62 29.13 9.35
N ILE A 113 7.40 27.91 9.81
CA ILE A 113 6.10 27.25 9.85
C ILE A 113 5.38 27.69 11.13
N ILE A 114 4.15 28.18 11.00
CA ILE A 114 3.25 28.49 12.11
C ILE A 114 2.06 27.54 12.03
N ASP A 115 2.04 26.56 12.94
CA ASP A 115 0.94 25.60 13.04
C ASP A 115 -0.23 26.12 13.87
N GLU A 116 -1.44 25.69 13.50
CA GLU A 116 -2.72 26.16 14.04
C GLU A 116 -2.90 27.69 13.94
N ALA A 117 -2.45 28.28 12.82
CA ALA A 117 -2.46 29.72 12.53
C ALA A 117 -3.84 30.39 12.68
N GLN A 118 -4.94 29.63 12.50
CA GLN A 118 -6.30 30.14 12.68
C GLN A 118 -6.66 30.51 14.13
N ARG A 119 -5.84 30.12 15.13
CA ARG A 119 -6.06 30.48 16.54
C ARG A 119 -5.89 31.98 16.81
N ILE A 120 -5.16 32.71 15.96
CA ILE A 120 -4.95 34.16 16.10
C ILE A 120 -5.52 34.87 14.86
N LEU A 121 -6.70 35.47 15.00
CA LEU A 121 -7.40 36.14 13.89
C LEU A 121 -6.59 37.25 13.20
N GLY A 122 -5.81 38.00 13.98
CA GLY A 122 -4.97 39.11 13.49
C GLY A 122 -3.67 38.67 12.82
N LEU A 123 -3.32 37.38 12.87
CA LEU A 123 -2.04 36.86 12.39
C LEU A 123 -1.79 37.15 10.90
N PRO A 124 -2.74 36.94 9.96
CA PRO A 124 -2.51 37.24 8.54
C PRO A 124 -2.21 38.71 8.26
N LEU A 125 -2.82 39.63 9.02
CA LEU A 125 -2.57 41.07 8.87
C LEU A 125 -1.19 41.48 9.38
N ALA A 126 -0.76 40.90 10.51
CA ALA A 126 0.58 41.16 11.04
C ALA A 126 1.68 40.60 10.11
N ILE A 127 1.49 39.39 9.59
CA ILE A 127 2.39 38.79 8.59
C ILE A 127 2.48 39.65 7.35
N LYS A 128 1.36 40.19 6.84
CA LYS A 128 1.35 41.13 5.71
C LYS A 128 2.32 42.30 5.96
N GLY A 129 2.30 42.87 7.17
CA GLY A 129 3.18 43.99 7.55
C GLY A 129 4.68 43.66 7.50
N ILE A 130 5.05 42.40 7.75
CA ILE A 130 6.44 41.93 7.71
C ILE A 130 6.86 41.60 6.28
N VAL A 131 6.06 40.81 5.55
CA VAL A 131 6.41 40.36 4.20
C VAL A 131 6.42 41.51 3.17
N ASP A 132 5.77 42.64 3.47
CA ASP A 132 5.81 43.85 2.65
C ASP A 132 7.13 44.64 2.79
N LYS A 133 7.85 44.48 3.90
CA LYS A 133 9.14 45.15 4.14
C LYS A 133 10.30 44.44 3.46
N THR A 134 10.17 43.14 3.16
CA THR A 134 11.23 42.36 2.53
C THR A 134 11.20 42.45 0.99
N THR A 135 12.37 42.60 0.39
CA THR A 135 12.57 42.45 -1.07
C THR A 135 12.79 40.99 -1.47
N ASP A 136 13.00 40.09 -0.50
CA ASP A 136 13.18 38.67 -0.74
C ASP A 136 11.89 38.04 -1.30
N THR A 137 12.06 37.13 -2.25
CA THR A 137 10.97 36.38 -2.88
C THR A 137 10.85 34.96 -2.35
N ALA A 138 11.80 34.51 -1.51
CA ALA A 138 11.74 33.25 -0.80
C ALA A 138 10.55 33.22 0.18
N THR A 139 10.06 32.01 0.44
CA THR A 139 9.00 31.77 1.40
C THR A 139 9.44 32.18 2.79
N GLN A 140 8.77 33.18 3.35
CA GLN A 140 9.03 33.71 4.69
C GLN A 140 8.24 32.94 5.75
N PHE A 141 6.98 32.60 5.43
CA PHE A 141 6.07 31.92 6.34
C PHE A 141 5.30 30.80 5.67
N VAL A 142 5.10 29.70 6.39
CA VAL A 142 4.18 28.61 6.04
C VAL A 142 3.14 28.52 7.14
N LEU A 143 1.87 28.70 6.81
CA LEU A 143 0.77 28.68 7.78
C LEU A 143 -0.01 27.38 7.64
N THR A 144 -0.14 26.60 8.70
CA THR A 144 -1.02 25.42 8.72
C THR A 144 -2.24 25.65 9.59
N GLY A 145 -3.37 25.07 9.19
CA GLY A 145 -4.61 25.25 9.94
C GLY A 145 -5.68 24.20 9.68
N SER A 146 -6.39 23.83 10.75
CA SER A 146 -7.50 22.88 10.69
C SER A 146 -8.85 23.50 10.34
N ALA A 147 -8.87 24.83 10.21
CA ALA A 147 -9.97 25.62 9.69
C ALA A 147 -9.37 26.70 8.78
N SER A 148 -10.19 27.33 7.94
CA SER A 148 -9.69 28.38 7.06
C SER A 148 -9.04 29.52 7.85
N ILE A 149 -7.77 29.80 7.54
CA ILE A 149 -6.97 30.88 8.08
C ILE A 149 -7.45 32.16 7.38
N THR A 150 -8.23 32.92 8.15
CA THR A 150 -8.92 34.20 7.89
C THR A 150 -8.92 34.71 6.44
N ARG A 151 -10.13 34.86 5.88
CA ARG A 151 -10.42 35.56 4.61
C ARG A 151 -11.04 36.96 4.81
N ASN A 152 -11.13 37.43 6.06
CA ASN A 152 -11.94 38.60 6.47
C ASN A 152 -11.16 39.67 7.29
N GLY A 153 -9.87 39.90 7.03
CA GLY A 153 -9.17 41.08 7.56
C GLY A 153 -9.30 42.30 6.63
N LEU A 154 -9.02 43.52 7.08
CA LEU A 154 -9.15 44.74 6.24
C LEU A 154 -10.55 44.87 5.58
N ASP A 155 -11.59 45.17 6.37
CA ASP A 155 -12.95 45.38 5.88
C ASP A 155 -13.56 44.16 5.14
N GLY A 156 -13.17 42.95 5.54
CA GLY A 156 -13.72 41.70 5.01
C GLY A 156 -12.95 41.09 3.83
N GLN A 157 -11.70 41.50 3.58
CA GLN A 157 -10.83 40.93 2.53
C GLN A 157 -9.78 39.96 3.12
N ASP A 158 -9.06 39.24 2.27
CA ASP A 158 -7.91 38.44 2.74
C ASP A 158 -6.66 39.36 2.86
N PRO A 159 -6.07 39.58 4.06
CA PRO A 159 -4.89 40.42 4.21
C PRO A 159 -3.67 39.95 3.42
N LEU A 160 -3.60 38.64 3.12
CA LEU A 160 -2.48 38.03 2.41
C LEU A 160 -2.70 37.99 0.89
N THR A 161 -3.74 38.67 0.39
CA THR A 161 -4.02 38.81 -1.04
C THR A 161 -2.76 39.22 -1.81
N ARG A 162 -2.46 38.49 -2.91
CA ARG A 162 -1.27 38.62 -3.77
C ARG A 162 0.08 38.30 -3.11
N ARG A 163 0.12 37.83 -1.86
CA ARG A 163 1.34 37.44 -1.14
C ARG A 163 1.37 35.95 -0.83
N SER A 164 0.18 35.36 -0.65
CA SER A 164 0.05 33.96 -0.32
C SER A 164 -0.34 33.07 -1.50
N ARG A 165 0.01 31.78 -1.36
CA ARG A 165 -0.56 30.67 -2.12
C ARG A 165 -1.17 29.69 -1.13
N ARG A 166 -2.40 29.27 -1.41
CA ARG A 166 -3.20 28.42 -0.52
C ARG A 166 -3.34 27.02 -1.13
N PHE A 167 -3.20 26.01 -0.29
CA PHE A 167 -3.31 24.59 -0.62
C PHE A 167 -4.21 23.90 0.39
N LEU A 168 -4.92 22.87 -0.06
CA LEU A 168 -5.82 22.08 0.76
C LEU A 168 -5.32 20.64 0.81
N LEU A 169 -4.88 20.20 1.99
CA LEU A 169 -4.56 18.81 2.27
C LEU A 169 -5.84 18.03 2.54
N ASN A 170 -6.21 17.16 1.61
CA ASN A 170 -7.37 16.29 1.71
C ASN A 170 -7.01 14.98 2.44
N PRO A 171 -7.99 14.18 2.90
CA PRO A 171 -7.79 12.76 3.15
C PRO A 171 -7.03 12.11 1.98
N LEU A 172 -6.25 11.07 2.26
CA LEU A 172 -5.47 10.36 1.25
C LEU A 172 -6.39 9.80 0.16
N THR A 173 -6.01 10.02 -1.08
CA THR A 173 -6.54 9.26 -2.21
C THR A 173 -5.93 7.85 -2.21
N ARG A 174 -6.59 6.89 -2.87
CA ARG A 174 -6.01 5.56 -3.11
C ARG A 174 -4.75 5.63 -3.96
N HIS A 175 -4.71 6.56 -4.91
CA HIS A 175 -3.55 6.80 -5.75
C HIS A 175 -2.33 7.22 -4.92
N GLU A 176 -2.51 8.08 -3.92
CA GLU A 176 -1.46 8.42 -2.93
C GLU A 176 -1.11 7.22 -2.06
N TYR A 177 -2.10 6.47 -1.58
CA TYR A 177 -1.90 5.31 -0.71
C TYR A 177 -1.05 4.22 -1.37
N TYR A 178 -1.30 3.92 -2.66
CA TYR A 178 -0.54 2.93 -3.44
C TYR A 178 0.82 3.46 -3.95
N GLY A 179 1.14 4.74 -3.74
CA GLY A 179 2.41 5.32 -4.22
C GLY A 179 2.45 5.63 -5.71
N ASN A 180 1.34 5.50 -6.44
CA ASN A 180 1.27 5.68 -7.89
C ASN A 180 0.96 7.14 -8.32
N ALA A 181 0.78 8.06 -7.36
CA ALA A 181 0.31 9.42 -7.60
C ALA A 181 1.36 10.43 -8.11
N ALA A 182 2.54 9.97 -8.57
CA ALA A 182 3.57 10.84 -9.13
C ALA A 182 3.05 11.66 -10.33
N VAL A 183 2.23 11.03 -11.18
CA VAL A 183 1.43 11.71 -12.21
C VAL A 183 -0.01 11.75 -11.74
N SER A 184 -0.62 12.92 -11.69
CA SER A 184 -2.01 13.07 -11.26
C SER A 184 -2.97 12.28 -12.15
N ILE A 185 -4.01 11.69 -11.55
CA ILE A 185 -5.14 11.11 -12.28
C ILE A 185 -5.84 12.15 -13.16
N VAL A 186 -5.84 13.42 -12.76
CA VAL A 186 -6.39 14.52 -13.58
C VAL A 186 -5.62 14.65 -14.89
N ASP A 187 -4.29 14.56 -14.86
CA ASP A 187 -3.46 14.62 -16.07
C ASP A 187 -3.63 13.38 -16.95
N LYS A 188 -3.77 12.20 -16.33
CA LYS A 188 -4.09 10.93 -17.01
C LYS A 188 -5.45 11.03 -17.73
N LEU A 189 -6.49 11.49 -17.06
CA LEU A 189 -7.81 11.73 -17.66
C LEU A 189 -7.75 12.74 -18.82
N TRP A 190 -6.87 13.74 -18.73
CA TRP A 190 -6.74 14.75 -19.78
C TRP A 190 -5.98 14.27 -21.02
N SER A 191 -4.92 13.49 -20.82
CA SER A 191 -3.88 13.30 -21.83
C SER A 191 -3.61 11.84 -22.20
N TYR A 192 -3.82 10.89 -21.28
CA TYR A 192 -3.46 9.47 -21.46
C TYR A 192 -4.61 8.68 -22.10
N THR A 193 -4.34 7.50 -22.64
CA THR A 193 -5.38 6.61 -23.17
C THR A 193 -5.76 5.58 -22.11
N PRO A 194 -7.05 5.40 -21.80
CA PRO A 194 -7.48 4.27 -20.96
C PRO A 194 -7.03 2.94 -21.56
N ASN A 195 -6.40 2.09 -20.77
CA ASN A 195 -5.88 0.80 -21.22
C ASN A 195 -7.02 -0.19 -21.49
N SER A 196 -7.28 -0.56 -22.74
CA SER A 196 -8.36 -1.50 -23.08
C SER A 196 -8.16 -2.91 -22.51
N ASP A 197 -6.92 -3.29 -22.23
CA ASP A 197 -6.57 -4.61 -21.71
C ASP A 197 -6.61 -4.65 -20.18
N TYR A 198 -6.83 -3.51 -19.52
CA TYR A 198 -6.96 -3.40 -18.08
C TYR A 198 -7.99 -4.35 -17.48
N ARG A 199 -7.61 -5.02 -16.39
CA ARG A 199 -8.46 -5.92 -15.59
C ARG A 199 -8.34 -5.55 -14.12
N SER A 200 -9.42 -5.01 -13.55
CA SER A 200 -9.45 -4.69 -12.13
C SER A 200 -9.38 -5.97 -11.28
N ALA A 201 -8.39 -6.06 -10.40
CA ALA A 201 -8.39 -7.01 -9.29
C ALA A 201 -9.30 -6.57 -8.13
N THR A 202 -9.68 -5.28 -8.09
CA THR A 202 -10.54 -4.72 -7.04
C THR A 202 -11.98 -5.23 -7.21
N SER A 203 -12.50 -5.92 -6.18
CA SER A 203 -13.88 -6.39 -6.12
C SER A 203 -14.86 -5.32 -5.61
N THR A 204 -16.16 -5.53 -5.78
CA THR A 204 -17.17 -4.62 -5.20
C THR A 204 -17.09 -4.57 -3.67
N SER A 205 -16.77 -5.69 -3.01
CA SER A 205 -16.53 -5.71 -1.55
C SER A 205 -15.34 -4.87 -1.13
N ASP A 206 -14.28 -4.82 -1.95
CA ASP A 206 -13.14 -3.94 -1.69
C ASP A 206 -13.54 -2.48 -1.82
N ILE A 207 -14.31 -2.13 -2.86
CA ILE A 207 -14.85 -0.77 -3.03
C ILE A 207 -15.68 -0.36 -1.82
N THR A 208 -16.58 -1.24 -1.35
CA THR A 208 -17.34 -1.02 -0.10
C THR A 208 -16.40 -0.73 1.06
N ARG A 209 -15.42 -1.60 1.30
CA ARG A 209 -14.45 -1.45 2.38
C ARG A 209 -13.65 -0.15 2.27
N TYR A 210 -13.31 0.28 1.05
CA TYR A 210 -12.58 1.53 0.82
C TYR A 210 -13.43 2.75 1.16
N MET A 211 -14.70 2.76 0.75
CA MET A 211 -15.63 3.84 1.11
C MET A 211 -15.88 3.91 2.61
N GLU A 212 -16.01 2.75 3.27
CA GLU A 212 -16.18 2.63 4.73
C GLU A 212 -14.97 3.10 5.51
N THR A 213 -13.77 2.77 5.03
CA THR A 213 -12.52 3.13 5.69
C THR A 213 -12.18 4.61 5.48
N GLY A 214 -12.50 5.16 4.31
CA GLY A 214 -12.14 6.52 3.96
C GLY A 214 -10.65 6.71 3.63
N GLY A 215 -10.24 7.97 3.58
CA GLY A 215 -8.92 8.48 3.26
C GLY A 215 -8.10 8.97 4.46
N PHE A 216 -8.68 9.07 5.67
CA PHE A 216 -7.93 9.59 6.82
C PHE A 216 -6.80 8.63 7.21
N PRO A 217 -5.56 9.13 7.41
CA PRO A 217 -4.42 8.29 7.79
C PRO A 217 -4.69 7.44 9.05
N SER A 218 -5.39 7.97 10.05
CA SER A 218 -5.77 7.23 11.26
C SER A 218 -6.73 6.07 11.00
N TYR A 219 -7.58 6.15 9.97
CA TYR A 219 -8.51 5.08 9.63
C TYR A 219 -7.86 4.00 8.77
N ILE A 220 -6.87 4.37 7.95
CA ILE A 220 -6.16 3.49 7.03
C ILE A 220 -4.95 2.80 7.69
N ALA A 221 -4.07 3.57 8.33
CA ALA A 221 -2.79 3.08 8.85
C ALA A 221 -2.98 2.12 10.05
N SER A 222 -4.09 2.25 10.77
CA SER A 222 -4.43 1.37 11.90
C SER A 222 -5.04 0.03 11.47
N ASN A 223 -5.14 -0.28 10.17
CA ASN A 223 -5.80 -1.51 9.68
C ASN A 223 -5.18 -2.83 10.16
N ALA A 224 -3.92 -2.83 10.63
CA ALA A 224 -3.28 -4.01 11.20
C ALA A 224 -3.70 -4.29 12.66
N PHE A 225 -4.24 -3.30 13.38
CA PHE A 225 -4.53 -3.40 14.82
C PHE A 225 -5.93 -2.93 15.23
N MET A 226 -6.68 -2.28 14.33
CA MET A 226 -8.01 -1.73 14.59
C MET A 226 -9.10 -2.57 13.91
N THR A 227 -10.03 -3.06 14.72
CA THR A 227 -11.21 -3.78 14.23
C THR A 227 -12.17 -2.85 13.49
N PRO A 228 -13.05 -3.38 12.60
CA PRO A 228 -14.09 -2.58 11.96
C PRO A 228 -15.01 -1.86 12.95
N ALA A 229 -15.27 -2.46 14.12
CA ALA A 229 -16.10 -1.87 15.17
C ALA A 229 -15.42 -0.66 15.83
N GLU A 230 -14.13 -0.76 16.16
CA GLU A 230 -13.34 0.34 16.70
C GLU A 230 -13.20 1.47 15.69
N ARG A 231 -12.96 1.16 14.41
CA ARG A 231 -12.91 2.19 13.35
C ARG A 231 -14.23 2.94 13.26
N ARG A 232 -15.36 2.23 13.30
CA ARG A 232 -16.68 2.84 13.28
C ARG A 232 -16.90 3.77 14.47
N LEU A 233 -16.46 3.37 15.67
CA LEU A 233 -16.53 4.23 16.86
C LEU A 233 -15.63 5.47 16.70
N ALA A 234 -14.39 5.30 16.23
CA ALA A 234 -13.47 6.40 16.00
C ALA A 234 -14.03 7.43 15.00
N ILE A 235 -14.61 6.97 13.89
CA ILE A 235 -15.27 7.84 12.91
C ILE A 235 -16.44 8.59 13.55
N GLN A 236 -17.25 7.91 14.38
CA GLN A 236 -18.38 8.53 15.07
C GLN A 236 -17.92 9.60 16.06
N ASP A 237 -16.91 9.30 16.86
CA ASP A 237 -16.31 10.24 17.80
C ASP A 237 -15.73 11.45 17.06
N ASP A 238 -15.06 11.23 15.92
CA ASP A 238 -14.51 12.32 15.12
C ASP A 238 -15.62 13.25 14.59
N ILE A 239 -16.74 12.71 14.09
CA ILE A 239 -17.89 13.52 13.65
C ILE A 239 -18.47 14.33 14.82
N ASP A 240 -18.65 13.70 15.98
CA ASP A 240 -19.28 14.34 17.15
C ASP A 240 -18.34 15.38 17.83
N ASN A 241 -17.02 15.20 17.68
CA ASN A 241 -15.98 16.05 18.28
C ASN A 241 -15.45 17.15 17.34
N VAL A 242 -15.63 17.03 16.02
CA VAL A 242 -15.16 18.06 15.08
C VAL A 242 -15.94 19.38 15.21
N LEU A 243 -17.21 19.27 15.63
CA LEU A 243 -18.08 20.39 15.96
C LEU A 243 -17.90 20.77 17.43
N GLY A 244 -17.06 21.78 17.68
CA GLY A 244 -16.98 22.46 18.98
C GLY A 244 -17.99 23.61 19.09
N ASP A 245 -18.00 24.32 20.21
CA ASP A 245 -18.93 25.44 20.48
C ASP A 245 -18.47 26.77 19.83
N THR A 246 -17.35 26.76 19.12
CA THR A 246 -16.74 27.95 18.52
C THR A 246 -16.26 27.69 17.08
N VAL A 247 -16.58 28.61 16.18
CA VAL A 247 -16.13 28.62 14.77
C VAL A 247 -14.75 29.26 14.65
N LEU A 248 -14.53 30.33 15.40
CA LEU A 248 -13.29 31.09 15.53
C LEU A 248 -13.22 31.60 16.98
N PRO A 249 -12.07 32.11 17.45
CA PRO A 249 -12.04 32.89 18.67
C PRO A 249 -13.14 33.96 18.60
N ASP A 250 -14.05 33.96 19.58
CA ASP A 250 -15.17 34.91 19.72
C ASP A 250 -16.38 34.72 18.76
N GLU A 251 -16.40 33.68 17.92
CA GLU A 251 -17.59 33.30 17.12
C GLU A 251 -18.23 32.01 17.65
N HIS A 252 -19.38 32.14 18.29
CA HIS A 252 -20.14 31.00 18.83
C HIS A 252 -20.87 30.20 17.73
N LEU A 253 -20.84 28.89 17.89
CA LEU A 253 -21.56 27.91 17.09
C LEU A 253 -22.58 27.22 17.99
N ASP A 254 -23.88 27.29 17.64
CA ASP A 254 -24.85 26.39 18.28
C ASP A 254 -24.57 24.98 17.77
N LYS A 255 -23.99 24.14 18.64
CA LYS A 255 -23.58 22.78 18.34
C LYS A 255 -24.76 21.88 18.00
N SER A 256 -25.94 22.10 18.59
CA SER A 256 -27.11 21.27 18.28
C SER A 256 -27.57 21.53 16.85
N ILE A 257 -27.71 22.81 16.48
CA ILE A 257 -28.09 23.18 15.10
C ILE A 257 -27.01 22.71 14.13
N ALA A 258 -25.73 22.91 14.47
CA ALA A 258 -24.60 22.45 13.64
C ALA A 258 -24.70 20.95 13.33
N THR A 259 -24.88 20.15 14.37
CA THR A 259 -24.98 18.70 14.27
C THR A 259 -26.17 18.29 13.40
N SER A 260 -27.35 18.88 13.61
CA SER A 260 -28.55 18.57 12.81
C SER A 260 -28.36 18.91 11.32
N VAL A 261 -27.81 20.09 11.01
CA VAL A 261 -27.56 20.48 9.61
C VAL A 261 -26.49 19.57 8.99
N LEU A 262 -25.39 19.30 9.69
CA LEU A 262 -24.32 18.43 9.19
C LEU A 262 -24.84 17.01 8.92
N GLN A 263 -25.64 16.43 9.83
CA GLN A 263 -26.23 15.11 9.66
C GLN A 263 -27.12 15.03 8.41
N GLU A 264 -27.95 16.04 8.13
CA GLU A 264 -28.78 16.07 6.91
C GLU A 264 -27.92 16.12 5.64
N LEU A 265 -26.81 16.87 5.65
CA LEU A 265 -25.89 16.93 4.51
C LEU A 265 -25.14 15.61 4.31
N LEU A 266 -24.65 15.00 5.40
CA LEU A 266 -23.96 13.71 5.35
C LEU A 266 -24.91 12.56 4.97
N ALA A 267 -26.20 12.69 5.23
CA ALA A 267 -27.24 11.74 4.81
C ALA A 267 -27.70 11.93 3.35
N THR A 268 -27.18 12.93 2.63
CA THR A 268 -27.47 13.16 1.20
C THR A 268 -26.19 13.42 0.39
N PRO A 269 -25.20 12.51 0.43
CA PRO A 269 -23.91 12.71 -0.24
C PRO A 269 -24.10 12.81 -1.76
N GLY A 270 -23.48 13.80 -2.39
CA GLY A 270 -23.66 14.12 -3.81
C GLY A 270 -24.99 14.83 -4.15
N GLY A 271 -25.85 15.06 -3.15
CA GLY A 271 -27.11 15.75 -3.34
C GLY A 271 -26.95 17.24 -3.66
N ILE A 272 -27.82 17.77 -4.52
CA ILE A 272 -27.89 19.22 -4.78
C ILE A 272 -28.52 19.90 -3.56
N LEU A 273 -27.81 20.89 -2.99
CA LEU A 273 -28.28 21.64 -1.84
C LEU A 273 -29.62 22.31 -2.13
N ASN A 274 -30.52 22.21 -1.16
CA ASN A 274 -31.78 22.93 -1.16
C ASN A 274 -31.96 23.56 0.22
N LEU A 275 -31.51 24.81 0.36
CA LEU A 275 -31.52 25.53 1.63
C LEU A 275 -32.90 25.53 2.29
N LYS A 276 -33.98 25.72 1.52
CA LYS A 276 -35.34 25.72 2.06
C LYS A 276 -35.74 24.34 2.60
N ARG A 277 -35.50 23.26 1.83
CA ARG A 277 -35.80 21.89 2.28
C ARG A 277 -35.04 21.55 3.55
N THR A 278 -33.75 21.86 3.59
CA THR A 278 -32.92 21.60 4.77
C THR A 278 -33.41 22.43 5.96
N ALA A 279 -33.69 23.72 5.77
CA ALA A 279 -34.24 24.62 6.79
C ALA A 279 -35.55 24.10 7.38
N ASP A 280 -36.47 23.63 6.53
CA ASP A 280 -37.75 23.06 6.94
C ASP A 280 -37.55 21.77 7.76
N LEU A 281 -36.59 20.90 7.38
CA LEU A 281 -36.29 19.64 8.07
C LEU A 281 -35.65 19.84 9.44
N VAL A 282 -34.76 20.83 9.58
CA VAL A 282 -34.08 21.14 10.84
C VAL A 282 -34.76 22.27 11.65
N HIS A 283 -35.92 22.73 11.18
CA HIS A 283 -36.76 23.76 11.82
C HIS A 283 -36.02 25.08 12.14
N ILE A 284 -35.21 25.58 11.20
CA ILE A 284 -34.48 26.86 11.31
C ILE A 284 -34.58 27.69 10.03
N ASP A 285 -34.09 28.93 10.04
CA ASP A 285 -34.08 29.79 8.85
C ASP A 285 -33.07 29.35 7.77
N ALA A 286 -33.41 29.54 6.50
CA ALA A 286 -32.57 29.14 5.36
C ALA A 286 -31.22 29.87 5.31
N ARG A 287 -31.15 31.13 5.76
CA ARG A 287 -29.89 31.89 5.87
C ARG A 287 -29.00 31.32 6.98
N THR A 288 -29.62 30.81 8.05
CA THR A 288 -28.90 30.09 9.10
C THR A 288 -28.30 28.80 8.55
N VAL A 289 -29.06 27.99 7.80
CA VAL A 289 -28.53 26.80 7.12
C VAL A 289 -27.35 27.15 6.21
N GLU A 290 -27.48 28.21 5.39
CA GLU A 290 -26.41 28.66 4.49
C GLU A 290 -25.13 29.07 5.25
N ARG A 291 -25.28 29.75 6.40
CA ARG A 291 -24.17 30.04 7.31
C ARG A 291 -23.49 28.76 7.79
N TYR A 292 -24.26 27.76 8.26
CA TYR A 292 -23.70 26.47 8.72
C TYR A 292 -22.99 25.70 7.60
N VAL A 293 -23.57 25.64 6.40
CA VAL A 293 -22.92 25.04 5.22
C VAL A 293 -21.57 25.72 4.94
N SER A 294 -21.52 27.06 4.99
CA SER A 294 -20.28 27.82 4.80
C SER A 294 -19.23 27.50 5.86
N ILE A 295 -19.66 27.29 7.11
CA ILE A 295 -18.79 26.87 8.23
C ILE A 295 -18.25 25.45 7.98
N PHE A 296 -19.07 24.51 7.51
CA PHE A 296 -18.61 23.15 7.25
C PHE A 296 -17.63 23.06 6.08
N VAL A 297 -17.78 23.92 5.06
CA VAL A 297 -16.78 24.08 4.00
C VAL A 297 -15.47 24.64 4.56
N SER A 298 -15.52 25.67 5.41
CA SER A 298 -14.32 26.27 6.01
C SER A 298 -13.64 25.40 7.06
N ARG A 299 -14.36 24.41 7.60
CA ARG A 299 -13.87 23.35 8.51
C ARG A 299 -13.50 22.05 7.81
N PHE A 300 -13.58 22.01 6.47
CA PHE A 300 -13.19 20.84 5.68
C PHE A 300 -13.99 19.58 6.07
N LEU A 301 -15.28 19.72 6.34
CA LEU A 301 -16.19 18.58 6.58
C LEU A 301 -16.91 18.16 5.32
N ILE A 302 -17.19 19.13 4.46
CA ILE A 302 -17.86 18.96 3.18
C ILE A 302 -17.14 19.78 2.12
N ARG A 303 -17.41 19.43 0.86
CA ARG A 303 -17.04 20.19 -0.32
C ARG A 303 -18.28 20.43 -1.17
N THR A 304 -18.24 21.47 -1.98
CA THR A 304 -19.35 21.81 -2.86
C THR A 304 -18.90 21.91 -4.31
N LEU A 305 -19.65 21.29 -5.22
CA LEU A 305 -19.47 21.46 -6.66
C LEU A 305 -20.58 22.38 -7.20
N PRO A 306 -20.28 23.58 -7.71
CA PRO A 306 -21.28 24.44 -8.34
C PRO A 306 -21.68 23.87 -9.71
N ASN A 307 -22.86 24.28 -10.20
CA ASN A 307 -23.32 23.88 -11.53
C ASN A 307 -22.58 24.69 -12.60
N LEU A 308 -21.88 24.04 -13.52
CA LEU A 308 -21.18 24.70 -14.62
C LEU A 308 -22.11 25.59 -15.47
N LYS A 309 -23.39 25.22 -15.58
CA LYS A 309 -24.39 25.97 -16.37
C LYS A 309 -24.77 27.32 -15.75
N THR A 310 -24.63 27.49 -14.43
CA THR A 310 -24.96 28.77 -13.82
C THR A 310 -23.86 29.79 -14.14
N THR A 311 -24.28 31.02 -14.45
CA THR A 311 -23.35 32.12 -14.69
C THR A 311 -22.47 32.32 -13.47
N ALA A 312 -21.21 32.76 -13.64
CA ALA A 312 -20.25 32.88 -12.54
C ALA A 312 -20.80 33.69 -11.34
N ASN A 313 -21.56 34.75 -11.60
CA ASN A 313 -22.21 35.57 -10.56
C ASN A 313 -23.44 34.93 -9.89
N ARG A 314 -23.88 33.76 -10.35
CA ARG A 314 -25.02 32.98 -9.83
C ARG A 314 -24.60 31.59 -9.34
N GLN A 315 -23.30 31.29 -9.31
CA GLN A 315 -22.74 30.09 -8.68
C GLN A 315 -22.75 30.24 -7.15
N VAL A 316 -23.96 30.34 -6.59
CA VAL A 316 -24.18 30.45 -5.14
C VAL A 316 -24.20 29.05 -4.52
N LEU A 317 -23.75 28.93 -3.26
CA LEU A 317 -23.77 27.69 -2.48
C LEU A 317 -25.12 26.96 -2.53
N ALA A 318 -26.23 27.72 -2.56
CA ALA A 318 -27.61 27.25 -2.49
C ALA A 318 -28.04 26.21 -3.56
N ARG A 319 -27.23 25.97 -4.62
CA ARG A 319 -27.52 25.00 -5.69
C ARG A 319 -26.31 24.13 -6.05
N SER A 320 -25.30 24.07 -5.19
CA SER A 320 -24.15 23.20 -5.38
C SER A 320 -24.47 21.77 -4.98
N LYS A 321 -23.87 20.78 -5.64
CA LYS A 321 -23.78 19.42 -5.07
C LYS A 321 -22.91 19.47 -3.82
N VAL A 322 -23.31 18.78 -2.77
CA VAL A 322 -22.57 18.69 -1.50
C VAL A 322 -22.04 17.28 -1.35
N HIS A 323 -20.72 17.15 -1.23
CA HIS A 323 -20.07 15.88 -0.93
C HIS A 323 -19.40 15.94 0.43
N PRO A 324 -19.47 14.88 1.25
CA PRO A 324 -18.63 14.78 2.42
C PRO A 324 -17.16 14.81 1.99
N LEU A 325 -16.27 15.41 2.79
CA LEU A 325 -14.83 15.38 2.47
C LEU A 325 -14.30 13.94 2.47
N ASP A 326 -14.96 13.05 3.22
CA ASP A 326 -14.65 11.63 3.31
C ASP A 326 -15.95 10.80 3.40
N THR A 327 -16.06 9.73 2.61
CA THR A 327 -17.29 8.91 2.55
C THR A 327 -17.58 8.14 3.83
N SER A 328 -16.55 7.89 4.66
CA SER A 328 -16.72 7.23 5.95
C SER A 328 -17.70 7.99 6.86
N PHE A 329 -17.78 9.32 6.73
CA PHE A 329 -18.70 10.15 7.51
C PHE A 329 -20.17 9.91 7.15
N SER A 330 -20.48 9.81 5.85
CA SER A 330 -21.84 9.49 5.39
C SER A 330 -22.23 8.07 5.78
N ILE A 331 -21.32 7.11 5.64
CA ILE A 331 -21.58 5.72 6.04
C ILE A 331 -21.86 5.62 7.55
N ALA A 332 -21.04 6.27 8.38
CA ALA A 332 -21.26 6.30 9.82
C ALA A 332 -22.61 6.93 10.18
N THR A 333 -23.00 8.00 9.48
CA THR A 333 -24.29 8.67 9.63
C THR A 333 -25.46 7.74 9.27
N PHE A 334 -25.38 7.04 8.13
CA PHE A 334 -26.41 6.06 7.73
C PHE A 334 -26.53 4.92 8.74
N ARG A 335 -25.41 4.33 9.16
CA ARG A 335 -25.39 3.23 10.14
C ARG A 335 -25.97 3.66 11.49
N ARG A 336 -25.71 4.90 11.95
CA ARG A 336 -26.32 5.48 13.17
C ARG A 336 -27.84 5.59 13.06
N SER A 337 -28.36 5.81 11.85
CA SER A 337 -29.80 5.83 11.57
C SER A 337 -30.41 4.43 11.31
N GLY A 338 -29.64 3.36 11.51
CA GLY A 338 -30.10 1.98 11.27
C GLY A 338 -30.15 1.59 9.79
N LYS A 339 -29.57 2.39 8.89
CA LYS A 339 -29.49 2.10 7.46
C LYS A 339 -28.14 1.48 7.12
N ASN A 340 -28.16 0.41 6.32
CA ASN A 340 -26.94 -0.18 5.78
C ASN A 340 -26.81 0.12 4.28
N PRO A 341 -25.84 0.95 3.85
CA PRO A 341 -25.60 1.23 2.43
C PRO A 341 -25.39 -0.02 1.58
N ASP A 342 -24.86 -1.11 2.14
CA ASP A 342 -24.63 -2.37 1.41
C ASP A 342 -25.94 -3.04 0.95
N GLN A 343 -27.05 -2.72 1.62
CA GLN A 343 -28.38 -3.27 1.34
C GLN A 343 -29.27 -2.30 0.54
N ASP A 344 -28.82 -1.05 0.33
CA ASP A 344 -29.55 -0.02 -0.39
C ASP A 344 -28.71 0.53 -1.54
N ARG A 345 -29.04 0.08 -2.76
CA ARG A 345 -28.32 0.48 -3.98
C ARG A 345 -28.35 1.99 -4.25
N VAL A 346 -29.39 2.70 -3.82
CA VAL A 346 -29.49 4.14 -4.01
C VAL A 346 -28.50 4.85 -3.10
N LEU A 347 -28.46 4.46 -1.82
CA LEU A 347 -27.49 5.01 -0.86
C LEU A 347 -26.06 4.67 -1.28
N PHE A 348 -25.81 3.42 -1.69
CA PHE A 348 -24.51 3.01 -2.21
C PHE A 348 -24.08 3.89 -3.39
N GLY A 349 -24.97 4.12 -4.36
CA GLY A 349 -24.69 4.97 -5.52
C GLY A 349 -24.32 6.40 -5.15
N GLN A 350 -25.05 7.02 -4.20
CA GLN A 350 -24.79 8.37 -3.71
C GLN A 350 -23.42 8.49 -2.99
N ILE A 351 -23.08 7.48 -2.19
CA ILE A 351 -21.79 7.41 -1.50
C ILE A 351 -20.67 7.19 -2.52
N PHE A 352 -20.87 6.30 -3.49
CA PHE A 352 -19.92 6.00 -4.55
C PHE A 352 -19.62 7.20 -5.43
N GLU A 353 -20.61 8.01 -5.78
CA GLU A 353 -20.42 9.30 -6.45
C GLU A 353 -19.46 10.21 -5.65
N SER A 354 -19.72 10.35 -4.35
CA SER A 354 -18.87 11.16 -3.48
C SER A 354 -17.47 10.56 -3.30
N TYR A 355 -17.35 9.23 -3.30
CA TYR A 355 -16.06 8.55 -3.27
C TYR A 355 -15.21 8.89 -4.49
N VAL A 356 -15.79 8.82 -5.69
CA VAL A 356 -15.09 9.19 -6.95
C VAL A 356 -14.64 10.65 -6.93
N VAL A 357 -15.50 11.57 -6.47
CA VAL A 357 -15.13 12.99 -6.29
C VAL A 357 -13.96 13.14 -5.31
N ASN A 358 -13.96 12.37 -4.22
CA ASN A 358 -12.90 12.37 -3.22
C ASN A 358 -11.58 11.75 -3.74
N GLN A 359 -11.62 10.94 -4.79
CA GLN A 359 -10.39 10.44 -5.45
C GLN A 359 -9.83 11.44 -6.47
N ILE A 360 -10.67 12.09 -7.27
CA ILE A 360 -10.21 12.86 -8.43
C ILE A 360 -9.87 14.30 -8.08
N VAL A 361 -10.77 14.99 -7.37
CA VAL A 361 -10.65 16.45 -7.19
C VAL A 361 -9.47 16.87 -6.32
N PRO A 362 -9.04 16.13 -5.27
CA PRO A 362 -7.81 16.47 -4.55
C PRO A 362 -6.60 16.61 -5.48
N GLU A 363 -6.49 15.77 -6.49
CA GLU A 363 -5.32 15.71 -7.37
C GLU A 363 -5.21 16.89 -8.33
N ALA A 364 -6.28 17.66 -8.51
CA ALA A 364 -6.25 18.88 -9.31
C ALA A 364 -5.17 19.88 -8.83
N GLN A 365 -4.82 19.87 -7.54
CA GLN A 365 -3.84 20.81 -6.97
C GLN A 365 -2.40 20.57 -7.42
N TRP A 366 -2.03 19.32 -7.70
CA TRP A 366 -0.69 18.96 -8.19
C TRP A 366 -0.68 18.50 -9.65
N SER A 367 -1.86 18.41 -10.28
CA SER A 367 -1.92 18.23 -11.73
C SER A 367 -1.29 19.40 -12.48
N ASP A 368 -0.74 19.13 -13.67
CA ASP A 368 -0.27 20.18 -14.57
C ASP A 368 -1.45 20.98 -15.14
N LYS A 369 -2.62 20.36 -15.31
CA LYS A 369 -3.82 21.03 -15.81
C LYS A 369 -4.43 22.02 -14.82
N ARG A 370 -4.43 21.71 -13.52
CA ARG A 370 -5.08 22.53 -12.46
C ARG A 370 -6.49 22.99 -12.82
N PRO A 371 -7.42 22.07 -13.13
CA PRO A 371 -8.79 22.42 -13.49
C PRO A 371 -9.62 22.85 -12.28
N ASP A 372 -10.66 23.62 -12.55
CA ASP A 372 -11.74 23.87 -11.61
C ASP A 372 -12.80 22.75 -11.72
N ALA A 373 -13.42 22.38 -10.59
CA ALA A 373 -14.37 21.29 -10.51
C ALA A 373 -15.82 21.79 -10.36
N PHE A 374 -16.72 21.23 -11.17
CA PHE A 374 -18.15 21.53 -11.22
C PHE A 374 -18.96 20.24 -11.29
N TYR A 375 -20.28 20.34 -11.21
CA TYR A 375 -21.17 19.36 -11.84
C TYR A 375 -21.89 20.05 -12.99
N TRP A 376 -22.58 19.29 -13.86
CA TRP A 376 -23.42 19.89 -14.90
C TRP A 376 -24.80 19.25 -14.88
N ARG A 377 -25.84 20.08 -14.85
CA ARG A 377 -27.22 19.60 -14.91
C ARG A 377 -28.13 20.57 -15.64
N GLU A 378 -29.02 20.02 -16.46
CA GLU A 378 -30.04 20.80 -17.15
C GLU A 378 -31.21 21.19 -16.25
N SER A 379 -31.98 22.16 -16.72
CA SER A 379 -33.27 22.52 -16.11
C SER A 379 -34.36 21.71 -16.79
N GLY A 380 -35.41 21.31 -16.05
CA GLY A 380 -36.56 20.60 -16.61
C GLY A 380 -36.98 19.38 -15.80
N SER A 381 -37.99 18.66 -16.29
CA SER A 381 -38.59 17.50 -15.61
C SER A 381 -37.79 16.19 -15.76
N LYS A 382 -36.97 16.07 -16.81
CA LYS A 382 -36.04 14.96 -17.05
C LYS A 382 -34.65 15.51 -17.40
N PRO A 383 -33.98 16.20 -16.47
CA PRO A 383 -32.72 16.85 -16.77
C PRO A 383 -31.63 15.81 -17.02
N LYS A 384 -30.80 16.04 -18.04
CA LYS A 384 -29.52 15.35 -18.16
C LYS A 384 -28.54 15.95 -17.16
N GLU A 385 -27.67 15.10 -16.64
CA GLU A 385 -26.71 15.41 -15.60
C GLU A 385 -25.37 14.76 -15.93
N VAL A 386 -24.29 15.38 -15.45
CA VAL A 386 -22.94 14.85 -15.39
C VAL A 386 -22.40 15.18 -14.00
N ASP A 387 -21.99 14.16 -13.27
CA ASP A 387 -21.73 14.25 -11.82
C ASP A 387 -20.52 15.11 -11.47
N LEU A 388 -19.45 15.02 -12.26
CA LEU A 388 -18.24 15.82 -12.12
C LEU A 388 -17.79 16.33 -13.48
N VAL A 389 -17.48 17.62 -13.55
CA VAL A 389 -16.93 18.27 -14.75
C VAL A 389 -15.68 19.04 -14.34
N LEU A 390 -14.54 18.69 -14.92
CA LEU A 390 -13.28 19.40 -14.73
C LEU A 390 -13.11 20.38 -15.88
N VAL A 391 -12.90 21.66 -15.58
CA VAL A 391 -12.78 22.72 -16.58
C VAL A 391 -11.41 23.37 -16.46
N ARG A 392 -10.68 23.43 -17.58
CA ARG A 392 -9.43 24.19 -17.67
C ARG A 392 -9.34 24.87 -19.02
N ASP A 393 -9.13 26.20 -19.00
CA ASP A 393 -8.99 27.02 -20.19
C ASP A 393 -10.17 26.78 -21.16
N ASN A 394 -9.89 26.29 -22.37
CA ASN A 394 -10.91 25.98 -23.38
C ASN A 394 -11.22 24.48 -23.51
N GLU A 395 -10.92 23.70 -22.47
CA GLU A 395 -11.14 22.26 -22.44
C GLU A 395 -11.92 21.86 -21.18
N LEU A 396 -12.79 20.86 -21.30
CA LEU A 396 -13.43 20.22 -20.17
C LEU A 396 -13.49 18.69 -20.30
N ILE A 397 -13.43 18.02 -19.16
CA ILE A 397 -13.57 16.58 -19.00
C ILE A 397 -14.87 16.33 -18.24
N GLY A 398 -15.76 15.52 -18.79
CA GLY A 398 -17.00 15.10 -18.13
C GLY A 398 -16.84 13.72 -17.48
N ILE A 399 -17.35 13.55 -16.27
CA ILE A 399 -17.31 12.30 -15.52
C ILE A 399 -18.70 12.00 -14.97
N GLU A 400 -19.24 10.85 -15.35
CA GLU A 400 -20.50 10.27 -14.86
C GLU A 400 -20.14 9.10 -13.93
N VAL A 401 -20.88 8.91 -12.83
CA VAL A 401 -20.63 7.82 -11.88
C VAL A 401 -21.78 6.81 -11.89
N LYS A 402 -21.45 5.52 -11.97
CA LYS A 402 -22.41 4.41 -11.93
C LYS A 402 -21.95 3.32 -10.98
N SER A 403 -22.71 3.05 -9.91
CA SER A 403 -22.39 1.99 -8.96
C SER A 403 -22.61 0.56 -9.47
N ASN A 404 -23.18 0.41 -10.67
CA ASN A 404 -23.38 -0.91 -11.27
C ASN A 404 -22.04 -1.45 -11.80
N SER A 405 -21.89 -2.78 -11.80
CA SER A 405 -20.73 -3.46 -12.41
C SER A 405 -20.84 -3.63 -13.92
N ASN A 406 -21.95 -3.21 -14.52
CA ASN A 406 -22.17 -3.15 -15.96
C ASN A 406 -22.56 -1.72 -16.33
N VAL A 407 -22.10 -1.28 -17.50
CA VAL A 407 -22.42 0.03 -18.08
C VAL A 407 -23.08 -0.19 -19.43
N ASP A 408 -24.14 0.55 -19.69
CA ASP A 408 -24.82 0.55 -20.98
C ASP A 408 -24.70 1.88 -21.72
N ARG A 409 -25.22 1.94 -22.94
CA ARG A 409 -25.13 3.16 -23.77
C ARG A 409 -25.89 4.35 -23.20
N THR A 410 -26.94 4.09 -22.40
CA THR A 410 -27.78 5.14 -21.82
C THR A 410 -27.08 5.86 -20.66
N ASP A 411 -26.11 5.21 -20.01
CA ASP A 411 -25.26 5.83 -19.00
C ASP A 411 -24.41 6.98 -19.56
N PHE A 412 -24.10 6.99 -20.86
CA PHE A 412 -23.39 8.09 -21.53
C PHE A 412 -24.30 9.24 -21.96
N ALA A 413 -25.61 9.21 -21.67
CA ALA A 413 -26.55 10.21 -22.18
C ALA A 413 -26.26 11.62 -21.65
N GLY A 414 -25.84 11.73 -20.38
CA GLY A 414 -25.40 12.99 -19.78
C GLY A 414 -24.19 13.59 -20.49
N LEU A 415 -23.13 12.78 -20.62
CA LEU A 415 -21.89 13.14 -21.30
C LEU A 415 -22.12 13.51 -22.77
N SER A 416 -22.96 12.76 -23.47
CA SER A 416 -23.34 13.04 -24.86
C SER A 416 -24.06 14.39 -24.99
N GLN A 417 -24.94 14.70 -24.03
CA GLN A 417 -25.65 15.97 -24.01
C GLN A 417 -24.74 17.15 -23.70
N LEU A 418 -23.79 16.98 -22.77
CA LEU A 418 -22.76 17.98 -22.45
C LEU A 418 -21.86 18.23 -23.65
N ARG A 419 -21.35 17.17 -24.28
CA ARG A 419 -20.55 17.24 -25.51
C ARG A 419 -21.24 18.00 -26.64
N ALA A 420 -22.54 17.76 -26.82
CA ALA A 420 -23.31 18.44 -27.87
C ALA A 420 -23.53 19.93 -27.60
N LYS A 421 -23.46 20.37 -26.34
CA LYS A 421 -23.78 21.75 -25.93
C LYS A 421 -22.57 22.61 -25.60
N ASP A 422 -21.43 22.01 -25.29
CA ASP A 422 -20.23 22.73 -24.90
C ASP A 422 -19.05 22.32 -25.77
N SER A 423 -18.61 23.24 -26.63
CA SER A 423 -17.50 23.00 -27.57
C SER A 423 -16.15 22.76 -26.88
N ARG A 424 -16.06 23.03 -25.58
CA ARG A 424 -14.86 22.73 -24.77
C ARG A 424 -14.74 21.25 -24.43
N PHE A 425 -15.79 20.46 -24.64
CA PHE A 425 -15.78 19.03 -24.29
C PHE A 425 -14.65 18.30 -25.02
N LYS A 426 -13.72 17.77 -24.23
CA LYS A 426 -12.54 17.06 -24.72
C LYS A 426 -12.72 15.55 -24.61
N ARG A 427 -13.10 15.06 -23.42
CA ARG A 427 -13.29 13.64 -23.13
C ARG A 427 -14.37 13.41 -22.07
N GLY A 428 -14.97 12.23 -22.10
CA GLY A 428 -15.98 11.77 -21.15
C GLY A 428 -15.64 10.41 -20.53
N TYR A 429 -15.94 10.25 -19.26
CA TYR A 429 -15.69 9.01 -18.52
C TYR A 429 -16.94 8.58 -17.75
N VAL A 430 -17.35 7.32 -17.88
CA VAL A 430 -18.27 6.68 -16.95
C VAL A 430 -17.43 5.87 -15.96
N VAL A 431 -17.35 6.30 -14.71
CA VAL A 431 -16.62 5.58 -13.65
C VAL A 431 -17.57 4.60 -12.98
N TYR A 432 -17.19 3.32 -12.91
CA TYR A 432 -18.09 2.26 -12.47
C TYR A 432 -17.46 1.13 -11.64
N CYS A 433 -18.29 0.25 -11.07
CA CYS A 433 -17.87 -0.86 -10.20
C CYS A 433 -17.61 -2.20 -10.93
N GLY A 434 -17.33 -2.16 -12.23
CA GLY A 434 -16.97 -3.36 -13.00
C GLY A 434 -15.46 -3.57 -13.11
N GLN A 435 -15.04 -4.46 -14.01
CA GLN A 435 -13.65 -4.92 -14.08
C GLN A 435 -12.88 -4.51 -15.34
N HIS A 436 -13.55 -3.96 -16.35
CA HIS A 436 -12.96 -3.73 -17.66
C HIS A 436 -13.07 -2.28 -18.10
N ILE A 437 -12.04 -1.77 -18.76
CA ILE A 437 -12.17 -0.50 -19.50
C ILE A 437 -12.88 -0.78 -20.82
N GLN A 438 -13.95 -0.01 -21.10
CA GLN A 438 -14.73 -0.16 -22.33
C GLN A 438 -14.75 1.16 -23.09
N LYS A 439 -14.33 1.12 -24.36
CA LYS A 439 -14.40 2.29 -25.24
C LYS A 439 -15.81 2.44 -25.81
N PHE A 440 -16.47 3.56 -25.53
CA PHE A 440 -17.80 3.88 -26.07
C PHE A 440 -17.70 4.70 -27.37
N ALA A 441 -16.83 5.72 -27.37
CA ALA A 441 -16.53 6.55 -28.52
C ALA A 441 -15.03 6.92 -28.54
N ASN A 442 -14.57 7.68 -29.54
CA ASN A 442 -13.18 8.12 -29.62
C ASN A 442 -12.75 8.98 -28.42
N ASP A 443 -13.70 9.67 -27.82
CA ASP A 443 -13.54 10.62 -26.72
C ASP A 443 -14.29 10.17 -25.45
N MET A 444 -14.83 8.95 -25.40
CA MET A 444 -15.62 8.48 -24.26
C MET A 444 -15.34 7.03 -23.90
N TRP A 445 -15.15 6.78 -22.59
CA TRP A 445 -14.86 5.46 -22.05
C TRP A 445 -15.67 5.18 -20.78
N ALA A 446 -15.98 3.91 -20.53
CA ALA A 446 -16.30 3.43 -19.19
C ALA A 446 -15.02 2.89 -18.56
N ILE A 447 -14.70 3.32 -17.35
CA ILE A 447 -13.50 2.90 -16.63
C ILE A 447 -13.88 2.38 -15.23
N PRO A 448 -13.36 1.22 -14.80
CA PRO A 448 -13.47 0.79 -13.41
C PRO A 448 -12.91 1.86 -12.49
N VAL A 449 -13.50 2.03 -11.31
CA VAL A 449 -13.02 3.02 -10.33
C VAL A 449 -11.55 2.79 -9.94
N SER A 450 -11.10 1.54 -9.95
CA SER A 450 -9.73 1.14 -9.67
C SER A 450 -8.69 1.61 -10.69
N ALA A 451 -9.09 1.80 -11.95
CA ALA A 451 -8.23 2.38 -12.97
C ALA A 451 -7.77 3.81 -12.61
N LEU A 452 -8.43 4.48 -11.66
CA LEU A 452 -8.02 5.80 -11.17
C LEU A 452 -6.72 5.75 -10.35
N TRP A 453 -6.34 4.61 -9.78
CA TRP A 453 -5.15 4.46 -8.93
C TRP A 453 -4.21 3.31 -9.31
N ASP A 454 -4.67 2.35 -10.12
CA ASP A 454 -3.83 1.28 -10.64
C ASP A 454 -2.85 1.82 -11.70
N SER A 455 -1.62 1.29 -11.70
CA SER A 455 -0.53 1.75 -12.56
C SER A 455 -0.80 1.48 -14.06
N ASP A 456 -1.53 0.43 -14.37
CA ASP A 456 -1.85 -0.03 -15.73
C ASP A 456 -3.21 0.47 -16.25
N GLY A 457 -3.96 1.27 -15.47
CA GLY A 457 -5.27 1.79 -15.88
C GLY A 457 -5.22 2.74 -17.09
N PHE A 458 -4.10 3.41 -17.31
CA PHE A 458 -3.88 4.36 -18.40
C PHE A 458 -2.51 4.17 -19.05
N THR A 459 -2.45 4.21 -20.38
CA THR A 459 -1.22 4.18 -21.16
C THR A 459 -0.87 5.58 -21.69
N HIS A 460 0.42 5.92 -21.67
CA HIS A 460 0.89 7.17 -22.25
C HIS A 460 1.03 7.02 -23.77
N ASN A 461 0.26 7.79 -24.54
CA ASN A 461 0.51 7.88 -25.97
C ASN A 461 1.80 8.68 -26.21
N GLN A 462 2.89 8.02 -26.59
CA GLN A 462 4.01 8.68 -27.24
C GLN A 462 3.49 9.38 -28.51
N ASN A 463 3.63 10.70 -28.60
CA ASN A 463 3.27 11.48 -29.78
C ASN A 463 4.44 11.38 -30.80
N PRO A 464 4.20 11.12 -32.10
CA PRO A 464 5.22 10.65 -33.05
C PRO A 464 6.05 11.75 -33.75
N TYR A 465 6.32 12.90 -33.13
CA TYR A 465 7.11 13.97 -33.79
C TYR A 465 8.04 14.74 -32.84
N SER A 466 9.31 14.36 -32.86
CA SER A 466 10.53 15.19 -32.70
C SER A 466 11.70 14.21 -32.56
N THR A 467 12.47 13.89 -33.61
CA THR A 467 13.47 14.78 -34.21
C THR A 467 13.73 14.49 -35.70
N ASP A 468 14.01 15.57 -36.42
CA ASP A 468 14.32 15.66 -37.84
C ASP A 468 15.55 14.86 -38.31
N ASN A 469 15.44 14.43 -39.58
CA ASN A 469 16.48 14.18 -40.60
C ASN A 469 17.60 13.18 -40.29
N ILE A 470 17.58 12.01 -40.96
CA ILE A 470 18.61 11.54 -41.93
C ILE A 470 18.00 10.47 -42.88
N LEU A 471 17.90 10.85 -44.17
CA LEU A 471 18.01 10.09 -45.44
C LEU A 471 17.22 8.79 -45.72
N GLU A 472 16.19 8.96 -46.56
CA GLU A 472 16.02 8.43 -47.93
C GLU A 472 16.13 6.92 -48.33
N HIS A 473 15.11 6.53 -49.11
CA HIS A 473 14.92 5.34 -49.99
C HIS A 473 14.58 4.01 -49.27
N THR A 474 13.46 3.32 -49.56
CA THR A 474 12.98 2.92 -50.90
C THR A 474 11.50 2.51 -50.85
N LYS A 475 10.75 2.86 -51.92
CA LYS A 475 9.36 2.45 -52.17
C LYS A 475 9.23 0.94 -52.46
N LEU A 476 8.04 0.39 -52.18
CA LEU A 476 7.28 -0.73 -52.81
C LEU A 476 6.62 -1.53 -51.65
N SER A 477 5.36 -1.97 -51.63
CA SER A 477 4.20 -1.93 -52.52
C SER A 477 3.02 -2.53 -51.74
N GLU A 478 1.80 -2.04 -51.98
CA GLU A 478 0.50 -2.73 -51.86
C GLU A 478 0.04 -3.36 -50.52
N ARG A 479 -1.08 -2.82 -50.00
CA ARG A 479 -1.95 -3.52 -49.03
C ARG A 479 -2.68 -4.69 -49.71
N PRO A 480 -2.96 -5.75 -48.94
CA PRO A 480 -4.35 -6.20 -48.86
C PRO A 480 -4.86 -6.39 -47.42
N ASN A 481 -6.08 -5.90 -47.23
CA ASN A 481 -7.17 -6.28 -46.31
C ASN A 481 -6.95 -7.25 -45.13
N ASN A 482 -7.52 -6.82 -44.00
CA ASN A 482 -8.26 -7.60 -42.98
C ASN A 482 -7.72 -8.98 -42.58
N THR A 483 -7.04 -9.02 -41.43
CA THR A 483 -7.16 -10.12 -40.48
C THR A 483 -6.98 -9.57 -39.06
N LYS A 484 -7.79 -10.07 -38.12
CA LYS A 484 -7.75 -9.79 -36.67
C LYS A 484 -6.30 -9.89 -36.15
N MET A 485 -5.82 -8.89 -35.41
CA MET A 485 -4.62 -9.07 -34.57
C MET A 485 -5.07 -9.76 -33.29
N GLU A 486 -4.66 -11.01 -33.16
CA GLU A 486 -4.80 -11.85 -31.98
C GLU A 486 -4.00 -11.26 -30.81
N ALA A 487 -4.53 -11.42 -29.59
CA ALA A 487 -3.84 -11.08 -28.36
C ALA A 487 -2.60 -11.97 -28.23
N LEU A 488 -1.45 -11.36 -27.90
CA LEU A 488 -0.22 -12.11 -27.69
C LEU A 488 -0.42 -13.04 -26.47
N SER A 489 -0.17 -14.33 -26.66
CA SER A 489 -0.20 -15.40 -25.68
C SER A 489 1.16 -15.58 -24.99
N GLU A 490 1.24 -16.33 -23.89
CA GLU A 490 2.49 -16.55 -23.14
C GLU A 490 3.66 -17.16 -23.96
N SER A 491 3.42 -17.58 -25.22
CA SER A 491 4.45 -17.99 -26.18
C SER A 491 5.11 -16.84 -26.96
N ASP A 492 4.73 -15.59 -26.73
CA ASP A 492 5.19 -14.43 -27.50
C ASP A 492 6.38 -13.68 -26.86
N TYR A 493 6.84 -14.11 -25.68
CA TYR A 493 8.07 -13.64 -25.05
C TYR A 493 9.18 -14.66 -25.22
N ASP A 494 10.39 -14.18 -25.51
CA ASP A 494 11.58 -15.04 -25.64
C ASP A 494 12.01 -15.63 -24.28
N ALA A 495 11.78 -14.89 -23.19
CA ALA A 495 11.98 -15.34 -21.82
C ALA A 495 11.23 -14.47 -20.79
N ASN A 496 11.01 -15.06 -19.62
CA ASN A 496 10.41 -14.51 -18.42
C ASN A 496 11.51 -14.32 -17.34
N ILE A 497 11.84 -13.07 -17.03
CA ILE A 497 12.98 -12.68 -16.22
C ILE A 497 12.56 -12.21 -14.83
N PHE A 498 13.08 -12.81 -13.78
CA PHE A 498 12.90 -12.34 -12.40
C PHE A 498 14.15 -11.60 -11.88
N LEU A 499 14.00 -10.37 -11.42
CA LEU A 499 15.07 -9.58 -10.80
C LEU A 499 15.07 -9.78 -9.29
N SER A 500 16.09 -10.44 -8.76
CA SER A 500 16.37 -10.56 -7.33
C SER A 500 17.42 -9.52 -6.92
N TYR A 501 17.10 -8.68 -5.93
CA TYR A 501 17.98 -7.61 -5.48
C TYR A 501 17.68 -7.16 -4.05
N SER A 502 18.65 -6.48 -3.42
CA SER A 502 18.45 -5.84 -2.11
C SER A 502 17.81 -4.46 -2.28
N HIS A 503 16.61 -4.28 -1.72
CA HIS A 503 15.89 -2.99 -1.72
C HIS A 503 16.72 -1.85 -1.13
N ASN A 504 17.49 -2.15 -0.07
CA ASN A 504 18.35 -1.15 0.56
C ASN A 504 19.46 -0.67 -0.37
N ASP A 505 20.03 -1.57 -1.17
CA ASP A 505 21.07 -1.20 -2.13
C ASP A 505 20.48 -0.45 -3.32
N ASN A 506 19.31 -0.86 -3.82
CA ASN A 506 18.62 -0.13 -4.88
C ASN A 506 18.22 1.28 -4.44
N ASN A 507 17.76 1.45 -3.19
CA ASN A 507 17.47 2.76 -2.61
C ASN A 507 18.73 3.60 -2.42
N TYR A 508 19.85 2.99 -2.01
CA TYR A 508 21.13 3.68 -1.86
C TYR A 508 21.69 4.17 -3.21
N LEU A 509 21.44 3.42 -4.28
CA LEU A 509 21.88 3.72 -5.65
C LEU A 509 20.81 4.47 -6.47
N ASP A 510 19.86 5.16 -5.83
CA ASP A 510 18.81 5.95 -6.50
C ASP A 510 18.03 5.19 -7.61
N ASN A 511 17.65 3.94 -7.33
CA ASN A 511 16.96 2.99 -8.23
C ASN A 511 17.80 2.42 -9.39
N ALA A 512 19.13 2.61 -9.40
CA ALA A 512 19.97 2.17 -10.50
C ALA A 512 19.87 0.67 -10.83
N ILE A 513 19.55 -0.21 -9.87
CA ILE A 513 19.46 -1.66 -10.09
C ILE A 513 18.22 -2.02 -10.92
N VAL A 514 17.07 -1.44 -10.57
CA VAL A 514 15.80 -1.64 -11.30
C VAL A 514 15.86 -0.96 -12.67
N ASP A 515 16.43 0.24 -12.73
CA ASP A 515 16.64 0.97 -13.99
C ASP A 515 17.59 0.20 -14.92
N PHE A 516 18.65 -0.40 -14.38
CA PHE A 516 19.56 -1.26 -15.15
C PHE A 516 18.83 -2.44 -15.78
N ALA A 517 18.00 -3.16 -15.03
CA ALA A 517 17.25 -4.31 -15.56
C ALA A 517 16.27 -3.88 -16.66
N SER A 518 15.59 -2.74 -16.48
CA SER A 518 14.69 -2.16 -17.49
C SER A 518 15.44 -1.72 -18.76
N ASN A 519 16.63 -1.13 -18.60
CA ASN A 519 17.51 -0.76 -19.69
C ASN A 519 18.07 -1.98 -20.42
N LEU A 520 18.31 -3.09 -19.71
CA LEU A 520 18.79 -4.34 -20.29
C LEU A 520 17.73 -4.96 -21.21
N VAL A 521 16.47 -4.99 -20.78
CA VAL A 521 15.33 -5.43 -21.61
C VAL A 521 15.20 -4.54 -22.85
N THR A 522 15.33 -3.23 -22.69
CA THR A 522 15.29 -2.27 -23.80
C THR A 522 16.43 -2.49 -24.80
N ALA A 523 17.65 -2.71 -24.30
CA ALA A 523 18.82 -2.99 -25.13
C ALA A 523 18.70 -4.33 -25.87
N TYR A 524 18.17 -5.36 -25.21
CA TYR A 524 17.87 -6.65 -25.84
C TYR A 524 16.87 -6.49 -26.99
N ARG A 525 15.73 -5.83 -26.74
CA ARG A 525 14.71 -5.58 -27.76
C ARG A 525 15.27 -4.81 -28.95
N PHE A 526 16.13 -3.82 -28.70
CA PHE A 526 16.81 -3.07 -29.75
C PHE A 526 17.74 -3.95 -30.61
N GLN A 527 18.41 -4.94 -30.03
CA GLN A 527 19.34 -5.82 -30.72
C GLN A 527 18.68 -7.00 -31.45
N THR A 528 17.62 -7.56 -30.89
CA THR A 528 17.00 -8.81 -31.37
C THR A 528 15.67 -8.59 -32.06
N GLY A 529 14.98 -7.48 -31.77
CA GLY A 529 13.60 -7.22 -32.19
C GLY A 529 12.56 -8.05 -31.43
N ARG A 530 12.95 -8.77 -30.37
CA ARG A 530 12.10 -9.69 -29.60
C ARG A 530 11.82 -9.15 -28.20
N GLU A 531 10.72 -9.57 -27.59
CA GLU A 531 10.26 -9.06 -26.28
C GLU A 531 10.71 -9.99 -25.13
N LEU A 532 11.11 -9.37 -24.02
CA LEU A 532 11.37 -10.05 -22.74
C LEU A 532 10.41 -9.50 -21.69
N HIS A 533 9.94 -10.38 -20.82
CA HIS A 533 9.05 -9.98 -19.73
C HIS A 533 9.85 -9.93 -18.43
N LEU A 534 9.92 -8.76 -17.78
CA LEU A 534 10.70 -8.54 -16.55
C LEU A 534 9.77 -8.38 -15.34
N PHE A 535 10.00 -9.21 -14.33
CA PHE A 535 9.42 -9.14 -13.01
C PHE A 535 10.45 -8.52 -12.05
N ALA A 536 10.11 -7.43 -11.37
CA ALA A 536 10.95 -6.83 -10.31
C ALA A 536 10.12 -6.64 -9.04
N ASP A 537 10.75 -6.77 -7.87
CA ASP A 537 10.11 -6.70 -6.55
C ASP A 537 9.71 -5.27 -6.10
N THR A 538 9.38 -4.37 -7.03
CA THR A 538 8.93 -3.00 -6.72
C THR A 538 7.41 -2.88 -6.52
N ASP A 539 6.64 -3.95 -6.72
CA ASP A 539 5.16 -3.92 -6.71
C ASP A 539 4.51 -4.55 -5.46
N ILE A 540 5.22 -4.77 -4.35
CA ILE A 540 4.68 -5.63 -3.26
C ILE A 540 4.79 -5.00 -1.85
N HIS A 541 3.66 -4.95 -1.14
CA HIS A 541 3.53 -4.58 0.27
C HIS A 541 3.67 -5.81 1.20
N TRP A 542 4.40 -5.65 2.31
CA TRP A 542 4.63 -6.70 3.33
C TRP A 542 3.33 -7.10 4.06
N GLY A 543 2.91 -8.37 3.94
CA GLY A 543 1.76 -8.98 4.62
C GLY A 543 1.52 -10.42 4.13
N ALA A 544 0.73 -11.24 4.83
CA ALA A 544 0.62 -12.72 4.70
C ALA A 544 0.42 -13.32 3.28
N GLU A 545 0.15 -12.50 2.25
CA GLU A 545 0.07 -12.89 0.83
C GLU A 545 1.39 -12.69 0.04
N TRP A 546 2.42 -12.06 0.63
CA TRP A 546 3.67 -11.71 -0.06
C TRP A 546 4.39 -12.93 -0.66
N ARG A 547 4.41 -14.06 0.08
CA ARG A 547 4.99 -15.31 -0.41
C ARG A 547 4.26 -15.86 -1.61
N GLN A 548 2.94 -15.74 -1.68
CA GLN A 548 2.16 -16.27 -2.82
C GLN A 548 2.42 -15.47 -4.10
N VAL A 549 2.61 -14.15 -4.00
CA VAL A 549 2.95 -13.30 -5.15
C VAL A 549 4.39 -13.53 -5.61
N LEU A 550 5.34 -13.67 -4.67
CA LEU A 550 6.73 -14.03 -4.98
C LEU A 550 6.84 -15.44 -5.56
N ASP A 551 6.21 -16.45 -4.96
CA ASP A 551 6.18 -17.83 -5.46
C ASP A 551 5.56 -17.90 -6.86
N HIS A 552 4.53 -17.10 -7.12
CA HIS A 552 3.90 -16.98 -8.43
C HIS A 552 4.82 -16.34 -9.48
N ASN A 553 5.53 -15.27 -9.12
CA ASN A 553 6.45 -14.58 -10.04
C ASN A 553 7.71 -15.42 -10.32
N ILE A 554 8.28 -16.05 -9.28
CA ILE A 554 9.43 -16.94 -9.40
C ILE A 554 9.03 -18.24 -10.14
N SER A 555 7.77 -18.71 -10.06
CA SER A 555 7.31 -19.92 -10.80
C SER A 555 7.06 -19.68 -12.28
N LYS A 556 6.80 -18.43 -12.68
CA LYS A 556 6.66 -18.03 -14.09
C LYS A 556 7.99 -17.67 -14.75
N ALA A 557 9.00 -17.30 -13.97
CA ALA A 557 10.31 -16.93 -14.47
C ALA A 557 11.14 -18.14 -14.91
N ASN A 558 11.76 -18.04 -16.08
CA ASN A 558 12.70 -19.03 -16.60
C ASN A 558 14.15 -18.48 -16.63
N ILE A 559 14.35 -17.20 -16.30
CA ILE A 559 15.65 -16.57 -16.06
C ILE A 559 15.61 -15.75 -14.76
N LEU A 560 16.65 -15.84 -13.93
CA LEU A 560 16.83 -14.99 -12.75
C LEU A 560 18.04 -14.07 -12.93
N LEU A 561 17.83 -12.76 -12.74
CA LEU A 561 18.87 -11.75 -12.66
C LEU A 561 19.15 -11.45 -11.18
N ALA A 562 20.29 -11.87 -10.66
CA ALA A 562 20.69 -11.60 -9.27
C ALA A 562 21.59 -10.36 -9.22
N ALA A 563 21.14 -9.27 -8.60
CA ALA A 563 21.95 -8.08 -8.35
C ALA A 563 22.74 -8.23 -7.04
N VAL A 564 23.95 -8.78 -7.15
CA VAL A 564 24.78 -9.17 -6.02
C VAL A 564 25.58 -7.99 -5.48
N THR A 565 25.39 -7.74 -4.20
CA THR A 565 26.09 -6.78 -3.34
C THR A 565 26.40 -7.44 -1.99
N PRO A 566 27.22 -6.82 -1.11
CA PRO A 566 27.40 -7.30 0.25
C PRO A 566 26.08 -7.41 1.05
N GLN A 567 25.12 -6.49 0.88
CA GLN A 567 23.84 -6.60 1.59
C GLN A 567 22.90 -7.64 0.97
N TYR A 568 22.95 -7.87 -0.34
CA TYR A 568 22.27 -8.99 -0.99
C TYR A 568 22.69 -10.33 -0.37
N LEU A 569 23.99 -10.52 -0.19
CA LEU A 569 24.56 -11.73 0.44
C LEU A 569 24.18 -11.86 1.92
N GLY A 570 23.84 -10.77 2.59
CA GLY A 570 23.31 -10.75 3.96
C GLY A 570 21.78 -10.81 4.07
N SER A 571 21.07 -10.77 2.95
CA SER A 571 19.60 -10.69 2.89
C SER A 571 18.97 -12.07 2.79
N ASN A 572 18.30 -12.52 3.86
CA ASN A 572 17.62 -13.83 3.87
C ASN A 572 16.60 -14.00 2.71
N PRO A 573 15.77 -13.00 2.36
CA PRO A 573 14.88 -13.09 1.20
C PRO A 573 15.61 -13.29 -0.13
N CYS A 574 16.63 -12.46 -0.43
CA CYS A 574 17.38 -12.56 -1.69
C CYS A 574 18.13 -13.89 -1.81
N ARG A 575 18.65 -14.40 -0.68
CA ARG A 575 19.27 -15.73 -0.59
C ARG A 575 18.25 -16.83 -0.85
N GLN A 576 17.04 -16.73 -0.30
CA GLN A 576 15.95 -17.69 -0.54
C GLN A 576 15.53 -17.70 -2.00
N GLU A 577 15.29 -16.54 -2.61
CA GLU A 577 14.93 -16.41 -4.03
C GLU A 577 15.94 -17.11 -4.95
N LEU A 578 17.24 -16.86 -4.71
CA LEU A 578 18.32 -17.48 -5.50
C LEU A 578 18.38 -19.00 -5.30
N LEU A 579 18.25 -19.48 -4.07
CA LEU A 579 18.28 -20.91 -3.74
C LEU A 579 17.05 -21.64 -4.31
N GLU A 580 15.87 -21.06 -4.19
CA GLU A 580 14.61 -21.58 -4.72
C GLU A 580 14.62 -21.65 -6.24
N PHE A 581 15.14 -20.61 -6.91
CA PHE A 581 15.29 -20.62 -8.35
C PHE A 581 16.36 -21.63 -8.81
N ASN A 582 17.49 -21.74 -8.10
CA ASN A 582 18.53 -22.72 -8.41
C ASN A 582 18.06 -24.16 -8.19
N ALA A 583 17.27 -24.44 -7.15
CA ALA A 583 16.67 -25.75 -6.93
C ALA A 583 15.77 -26.19 -8.10
N ARG A 584 15.06 -25.24 -8.73
CA ARG A 584 14.24 -25.49 -9.93
C ARG A 584 15.10 -25.74 -11.17
N SER A 585 16.27 -25.11 -11.28
CA SER A 585 17.21 -25.33 -12.39
C SER A 585 17.83 -26.72 -12.42
N GLY A 586 17.81 -27.45 -11.28
CA GLY A 586 18.22 -28.87 -11.21
C GLY A 586 17.18 -29.86 -11.73
N GLN A 587 15.90 -29.47 -11.86
CA GLN A 587 14.78 -30.34 -12.25
C GLN A 587 14.21 -30.04 -13.65
N HIS A 588 14.43 -28.83 -14.18
CA HIS A 588 14.07 -28.43 -15.53
C HIS A 588 15.29 -27.93 -16.29
N SER A 589 15.60 -28.55 -17.43
CA SER A 589 16.74 -28.26 -18.30
C SER A 589 16.65 -26.89 -19.02
N GLY A 590 16.00 -25.90 -18.41
CA GLY A 590 15.74 -24.59 -19.01
C GLY A 590 16.05 -23.39 -18.11
N ASN A 591 16.01 -23.48 -16.78
CA ASN A 591 16.13 -22.27 -15.95
C ASN A 591 17.58 -21.78 -15.83
N LYS A 592 17.83 -20.48 -16.07
CA LYS A 592 19.18 -19.89 -16.06
C LYS A 592 19.30 -18.76 -15.02
N ILE A 593 20.44 -18.68 -14.34
CA ILE A 593 20.77 -17.62 -13.39
C ILE A 593 21.88 -16.77 -14.00
N LEU A 594 21.68 -15.46 -14.04
CA LEU A 594 22.69 -14.48 -14.41
C LEU A 594 22.98 -13.57 -13.22
N SER A 595 24.15 -13.76 -12.62
CA SER A 595 24.61 -12.96 -11.47
C SER A 595 25.31 -11.70 -11.96
N MET A 596 24.87 -10.55 -11.47
CA MET A 596 25.42 -9.23 -11.77
C MET A 596 26.10 -8.70 -10.51
N ILE A 597 27.42 -8.54 -10.55
CA ILE A 597 28.20 -8.10 -9.40
C ILE A 597 28.30 -6.57 -9.43
N TRP A 598 27.63 -5.92 -8.48
CA TRP A 598 27.55 -4.45 -8.36
C TRP A 598 28.68 -3.85 -7.52
N GLN A 599 29.33 -4.68 -6.70
CA GLN A 599 30.47 -4.31 -5.87
C GLN A 599 31.35 -5.54 -5.62
N ASN A 600 32.67 -5.36 -5.53
CA ASN A 600 33.61 -6.46 -5.29
C ASN A 600 33.25 -7.27 -4.01
N ILE A 601 33.15 -8.60 -4.17
CA ILE A 601 32.80 -9.57 -3.12
C ILE A 601 33.97 -10.47 -2.67
N ASP A 602 35.16 -10.30 -3.25
CA ASP A 602 36.36 -11.14 -2.99
C ASP A 602 36.91 -10.98 -1.56
N ALA A 603 36.51 -9.91 -0.86
CA ALA A 603 36.90 -9.64 0.53
C ALA A 603 36.02 -10.37 1.57
N ILE A 604 34.96 -11.06 1.14
CA ILE A 604 34.08 -11.82 2.04
C ILE A 604 34.75 -13.18 2.31
N PRO A 605 35.12 -13.49 3.56
CA PRO A 605 35.82 -14.73 3.86
C PRO A 605 34.97 -15.93 3.46
N ASN A 606 35.50 -16.76 2.56
CA ASN A 606 34.85 -17.99 2.10
C ASN A 606 34.88 -19.03 3.24
N SER A 607 33.98 -18.87 4.21
CA SER A 607 33.73 -19.86 5.25
C SER A 607 33.01 -21.03 4.59
N GLY A 608 33.79 -21.98 4.06
CA GLY A 608 33.29 -23.07 3.22
C GLY A 608 31.93 -23.63 3.68
N ASN A 609 31.03 -23.78 2.69
CA ASN A 609 29.61 -24.15 2.76
C ASN A 609 28.58 -22.99 2.77
N ASP A 610 28.80 -21.90 2.02
CA ASP A 610 27.69 -21.00 1.66
C ASP A 610 27.16 -21.34 0.25
N PRO A 611 25.99 -22.01 0.14
CA PRO A 611 25.43 -22.43 -1.15
C PRO A 611 25.09 -21.27 -2.08
N VAL A 612 24.87 -20.06 -1.55
CA VAL A 612 24.61 -18.86 -2.38
C VAL A 612 25.89 -18.38 -3.05
N LEU A 613 27.01 -18.37 -2.32
CA LEU A 613 28.31 -18.03 -2.89
C LEU A 613 28.75 -19.08 -3.91
N ASP A 614 28.51 -20.36 -3.63
CA ASP A 614 28.77 -21.44 -4.59
C ASP A 614 27.97 -21.25 -5.89
N ILE A 615 26.67 -20.92 -5.81
CA ILE A 615 25.83 -20.63 -7.00
C ILE A 615 26.36 -19.41 -7.79
N ILE A 616 26.79 -18.35 -7.10
CA ILE A 616 27.31 -17.14 -7.72
C ILE A 616 28.67 -17.39 -8.39
N HIS A 617 29.50 -18.29 -7.83
CA HIS A 617 30.81 -18.65 -8.38
C HIS A 617 30.75 -19.72 -9.48
N ASP A 618 29.83 -20.69 -9.39
CA ASP A 618 29.67 -21.80 -10.37
C ASP A 618 28.94 -21.36 -11.65
N LYS A 619 28.17 -20.27 -11.62
CA LYS A 619 27.41 -19.75 -12.77
C LYS A 619 28.06 -18.46 -13.27
N GLN A 620 28.32 -18.36 -14.59
CA GLN A 620 28.99 -17.21 -15.21
C GLN A 620 28.42 -15.87 -14.72
N PHE A 621 29.23 -15.07 -14.02
CA PHE A 621 28.84 -13.75 -13.51
C PHE A 621 29.34 -12.62 -14.39
N ILE A 622 28.63 -11.49 -14.36
CA ILE A 622 29.01 -10.25 -15.06
C ILE A 622 29.26 -9.19 -14.00
N SER A 623 30.46 -8.60 -13.97
CA SER A 623 30.67 -7.37 -13.20
C SER A 623 30.02 -6.18 -13.92
N VAL A 624 29.22 -5.44 -13.16
CA VAL A 624 28.55 -4.20 -13.58
C VAL A 624 28.95 -3.02 -12.69
N GLU A 625 30.02 -3.18 -11.91
CA GLU A 625 30.57 -2.15 -11.01
C GLU A 625 30.97 -0.87 -11.77
N ASP A 626 31.39 -1.02 -13.03
CA ASP A 626 31.69 0.10 -13.94
C ASP A 626 30.47 0.98 -14.25
N LEU A 627 29.26 0.42 -14.11
CA LEU A 627 28.00 1.08 -14.42
C LEU A 627 27.28 1.66 -13.19
N THR A 628 27.74 1.34 -11.97
CA THR A 628 27.09 1.72 -10.72
C THR A 628 26.87 3.24 -10.58
N PHE A 629 27.75 4.05 -11.16
CA PHE A 629 27.66 5.52 -11.11
C PHE A 629 27.69 6.18 -12.50
N GLU A 630 27.55 5.41 -13.58
CA GLU A 630 27.57 5.95 -14.93
C GLU A 630 26.14 6.30 -15.41
N PRO A 631 25.87 7.55 -15.85
CA PRO A 631 24.53 7.93 -16.33
C PRO A 631 24.08 7.14 -17.56
N SER A 632 22.82 6.71 -17.58
CA SER A 632 22.28 5.83 -18.63
C SER A 632 22.27 6.41 -20.05
N ASN A 633 22.43 7.72 -20.20
CA ASN A 633 22.45 8.42 -21.48
C ASN A 633 23.83 8.49 -22.14
N THR A 634 24.90 8.05 -21.48
CA THR A 634 26.26 8.14 -22.03
C THR A 634 26.50 7.07 -23.11
N PRO A 635 27.41 7.33 -24.08
CA PRO A 635 27.80 6.33 -25.07
C PRO A 635 28.48 5.10 -24.45
N SER A 636 29.22 5.25 -23.34
CA SER A 636 29.90 4.16 -22.66
C SER A 636 28.91 3.23 -21.96
N TYR A 637 27.96 3.78 -21.20
CA TYR A 637 26.85 3.01 -20.63
C TYR A 637 26.07 2.25 -21.70
N LYS A 638 25.64 2.92 -22.78
CA LYS A 638 24.89 2.26 -23.88
C LYS A 638 25.67 1.15 -24.55
N LYS A 639 26.97 1.34 -24.76
CA LYS A 639 27.85 0.31 -25.33
C LYS A 639 27.97 -0.89 -24.38
N ARG A 640 28.17 -0.65 -23.09
CA ARG A 640 28.27 -1.70 -22.08
C ARG A 640 26.96 -2.47 -21.92
N MET A 641 25.82 -1.78 -21.90
CA MET A 641 24.49 -2.39 -21.88
C MET A 641 24.24 -3.26 -23.11
N ALA A 642 24.69 -2.83 -24.28
CA ALA A 642 24.62 -3.63 -25.50
C ALA A 642 25.47 -4.92 -25.40
N GLU A 643 26.65 -4.87 -24.77
CA GLU A 643 27.46 -6.07 -24.54
C GLU A 643 26.77 -7.06 -23.59
N ILE A 644 26.13 -6.58 -22.52
CA ILE A 644 25.41 -7.41 -21.54
C ILE A 644 24.14 -8.00 -22.16
N ALA A 645 23.41 -7.22 -22.95
CA ALA A 645 22.23 -7.69 -23.69
C ALA A 645 22.58 -8.81 -24.68
N SER A 646 23.73 -8.70 -25.36
CA SER A 646 24.21 -9.77 -26.25
C SER A 646 24.48 -11.07 -25.51
N LYS A 647 25.05 -11.00 -24.29
CA LYS A 647 25.27 -12.19 -23.46
C LYS A 647 23.96 -12.81 -22.98
N LEU A 648 22.98 -11.97 -22.58
CA LEU A 648 21.65 -12.44 -22.20
C LEU A 648 20.96 -13.14 -23.37
N LYS A 649 21.14 -12.64 -24.60
CA LYS A 649 20.67 -13.29 -25.82
C LYS A 649 21.27 -14.67 -26.02
N ASP A 650 22.58 -14.82 -25.89
CA ASP A 650 23.22 -16.12 -26.04
C ASP A 650 22.68 -17.15 -25.02
N VAL A 651 22.39 -16.71 -23.80
CA VAL A 651 21.80 -17.54 -22.74
C VAL A 651 20.36 -17.99 -23.10
N ILE A 652 19.55 -17.08 -23.63
CA ILE A 652 18.17 -17.36 -24.06
C ILE A 652 18.13 -18.26 -25.29
N ASP A 653 18.98 -17.99 -26.29
CA ASP A 653 19.05 -18.79 -27.51
C ASP A 653 19.55 -20.22 -27.19
N GLU A 654 20.49 -20.39 -26.25
CA GLU A 654 20.90 -21.73 -25.77
C GLU A 654 19.75 -22.47 -25.08
N GLN A 655 18.98 -21.79 -24.23
CA GLN A 655 17.82 -22.34 -23.55
C GLN A 655 16.75 -22.83 -24.53
N ASN A 656 16.39 -21.99 -25.51
CA ASN A 656 15.37 -22.32 -26.51
C ASN A 656 15.79 -23.50 -27.38
N ASN A 657 17.07 -23.58 -27.77
CA ASN A 657 17.60 -24.73 -28.51
C ASN A 657 17.55 -26.05 -27.71
N GLN A 658 17.76 -26.02 -26.39
CA GLN A 658 17.66 -27.21 -25.53
C GLN A 658 16.20 -27.69 -25.38
N ILE A 659 15.25 -26.75 -25.31
CA ILE A 659 13.81 -27.04 -25.27
C ILE A 659 13.35 -27.66 -26.59
N ASP A 660 13.82 -27.15 -27.73
CA ASP A 660 13.48 -27.68 -29.05
C ASP A 660 14.06 -29.09 -29.28
N GLN A 661 15.27 -29.38 -28.78
CA GLN A 661 15.85 -30.73 -28.85
C GLN A 661 15.11 -31.75 -27.98
N ALA A 662 14.69 -31.37 -26.77
CA ALA A 662 13.88 -32.22 -25.89
C ALA A 662 12.47 -32.50 -26.45
N THR A 663 11.90 -31.53 -27.17
CA THR A 663 10.59 -31.64 -27.81
C THR A 663 10.64 -32.54 -29.05
N ASN A 664 11.68 -32.42 -29.88
CA ASN A 664 11.89 -33.29 -31.04
C ASN A 664 12.23 -34.75 -30.68
N ALA A 665 12.92 -34.98 -29.55
CA ALA A 665 13.14 -36.33 -29.02
C ALA A 665 11.84 -37.02 -28.56
N ARG A 666 10.88 -36.27 -28.00
CA ARG A 666 9.56 -36.78 -27.59
C ARG A 666 8.64 -37.11 -28.78
N ILE A 667 8.80 -36.41 -29.90
CA ILE A 667 8.00 -36.64 -31.12
C ILE A 667 8.44 -37.93 -31.84
N HIS A 668 9.74 -38.25 -31.87
CA HIS A 668 10.25 -39.46 -32.54
C HIS A 668 9.95 -40.79 -31.83
N LEU A 669 9.64 -40.77 -30.53
CA LEU A 669 9.22 -41.97 -29.77
C LEU A 669 7.72 -42.30 -29.93
N SER A 670 6.95 -41.42 -30.57
CA SER A 670 5.49 -41.53 -30.69
C SER A 670 4.97 -42.17 -31.99
N SER A 671 5.87 -42.52 -32.92
CA SER A 671 5.50 -43.16 -34.18
C SER A 671 5.86 -44.65 -34.19
N ASN A 672 5.17 -45.47 -33.39
CA ASN A 672 4.92 -46.88 -33.73
C ASN A 672 3.82 -47.50 -32.86
N THR A 673 2.86 -48.13 -33.55
CA THR A 673 1.91 -49.16 -33.09
C THR A 673 0.79 -48.78 -32.11
N SER A 674 -0.40 -48.61 -32.69
CA SER A 674 -1.67 -49.29 -32.36
C SER A 674 -1.79 -50.02 -31.01
N SER A 675 -2.52 -49.44 -30.07
CA SER A 675 -3.69 -50.05 -29.39
C SER A 675 -4.20 -49.11 -28.29
N ILE A 676 -5.49 -49.22 -28.03
CA ILE A 676 -6.24 -48.64 -26.92
C ILE A 676 -5.53 -48.97 -25.58
N ASP A 677 -5.61 -48.05 -24.61
CA ASP A 677 -4.97 -48.01 -23.27
C ASP A 677 -3.54 -47.47 -23.16
N ASN A 678 -3.43 -46.16 -22.80
CA ASN A 678 -2.33 -45.60 -21.99
C ASN A 678 -2.63 -44.15 -21.55
N ARG A 679 -3.77 -43.91 -20.86
CA ARG A 679 -4.00 -42.70 -20.04
C ARG A 679 -3.74 -42.98 -18.56
N THR A 680 -2.76 -43.83 -18.28
CA THR A 680 -2.45 -44.31 -16.92
C THR A 680 -0.95 -44.52 -16.80
N ASN A 681 -0.19 -43.43 -16.96
CA ASN A 681 1.09 -43.29 -16.28
C ASN A 681 0.94 -42.12 -15.30
N ASP A 682 0.72 -42.28 -14.00
CA ASP A 682 0.20 -43.41 -13.23
C ASP A 682 -0.41 -42.80 -11.95
N PHE A 683 -1.73 -42.57 -11.94
CA PHE A 683 -2.46 -42.01 -10.80
C PHE A 683 -2.28 -42.83 -9.51
N LEU A 684 -2.06 -44.14 -9.63
CA LEU A 684 -1.79 -45.03 -8.50
C LEU A 684 -0.34 -44.91 -8.00
N SER A 685 0.61 -44.60 -8.88
CA SER A 685 2.00 -44.32 -8.44
C SER A 685 2.11 -43.04 -7.62
N LEU A 686 1.38 -41.97 -7.99
CA LEU A 686 1.35 -40.72 -7.23
C LEU A 686 0.70 -40.91 -5.85
N MET A 687 -0.32 -41.78 -5.77
CA MET A 687 -0.91 -42.16 -4.48
C MET A 687 0.04 -43.00 -3.63
N ALA A 688 0.74 -43.98 -4.23
CA ALA A 688 1.73 -44.80 -3.52
C ALA A 688 2.93 -43.98 -3.02
N GLU A 689 3.36 -42.96 -3.77
CA GLU A 689 4.41 -42.02 -3.34
C GLU A 689 3.94 -41.10 -2.21
N ALA A 690 2.68 -40.66 -2.25
CA ALA A 690 2.07 -39.89 -1.18
C ALA A 690 1.97 -40.70 0.13
N ASP A 691 1.49 -41.95 0.05
CA ASP A 691 1.39 -42.85 1.22
C ASP A 691 2.77 -43.17 1.81
N LYS A 692 3.77 -43.46 0.96
CA LYS A 692 5.16 -43.69 1.41
C LYS A 692 5.79 -42.47 2.07
N SER A 693 5.44 -41.27 1.60
CA SER A 693 5.92 -40.02 2.19
C SER A 693 5.24 -39.71 3.53
N ALA A 694 3.99 -40.14 3.72
CA ALA A 694 3.30 -40.05 5.00
C ALA A 694 3.92 -40.97 6.06
N ASP A 695 4.27 -42.21 5.70
CA ASP A 695 4.99 -43.13 6.62
C ASP A 695 6.36 -42.56 7.05
N SER A 696 7.07 -41.93 6.10
CA SER A 696 8.37 -41.29 6.37
C SER A 696 8.25 -40.04 7.25
N LEU A 697 7.11 -39.34 7.16
CA LEU A 697 6.79 -38.17 7.98
C LEU A 697 6.62 -38.58 9.46
N ASP A 698 5.92 -39.67 9.71
CA ASP A 698 5.68 -40.19 11.07
C ASP A 698 6.97 -40.64 11.75
N GLU A 699 7.88 -41.31 11.03
CA GLU A 699 9.19 -41.72 11.57
C GLU A 699 10.06 -40.52 11.98
N GLU A 700 10.15 -39.50 11.13
CA GLU A 700 10.97 -38.31 11.39
C GLU A 700 10.35 -37.42 12.49
N MET A 701 9.01 -37.40 12.58
CA MET A 701 8.27 -36.71 13.64
C MET A 701 8.58 -37.25 15.04
N VAL A 702 8.87 -38.56 15.17
CA VAL A 702 9.30 -39.16 16.44
C VAL A 702 10.67 -38.61 16.86
N ILE A 703 11.60 -38.45 15.92
CA ILE A 703 12.94 -37.88 16.17
C ILE A 703 12.81 -36.42 16.60
N PHE A 704 12.04 -35.63 15.85
CA PHE A 704 11.75 -34.24 16.16
C PHE A 704 11.19 -34.07 17.59
N THR A 705 10.14 -34.84 17.91
CA THR A 705 9.44 -34.75 19.20
C THR A 705 10.35 -35.13 20.37
N LYS A 706 11.23 -36.12 20.16
CA LYS A 706 12.22 -36.53 21.16
C LYS A 706 13.25 -35.42 21.41
N SER A 707 13.77 -34.79 20.36
CA SER A 707 14.79 -33.75 20.46
C SER A 707 14.27 -32.50 21.15
N ILE A 708 13.06 -32.03 20.81
CA ILE A 708 12.45 -30.87 21.49
C ILE A 708 12.10 -31.18 22.95
N SER A 709 11.63 -32.40 23.24
CA SER A 709 11.32 -32.83 24.60
C SER A 709 12.57 -32.91 25.47
N ASN A 710 13.70 -33.37 24.92
CA ASN A 710 14.98 -33.40 25.64
C ASN A 710 15.48 -31.99 25.97
N ILE A 711 15.40 -31.06 25.02
CA ILE A 711 15.79 -29.65 25.26
C ILE A 711 14.91 -29.05 26.37
N ILE A 712 13.60 -29.22 26.29
CA ILE A 712 12.66 -28.73 27.32
C ILE A 712 12.97 -29.35 28.68
N LYS A 713 13.21 -30.66 28.71
CA LYS A 713 13.56 -31.38 29.94
C LYS A 713 14.83 -30.83 30.58
N ARG A 714 15.87 -30.50 29.80
CA ARG A 714 17.12 -29.92 30.32
C ARG A 714 16.91 -28.58 31.00
N PHE A 715 16.04 -27.71 30.46
CA PHE A 715 15.67 -26.44 31.10
C PHE A 715 14.83 -26.65 32.37
N SER A 716 13.97 -27.69 32.38
CA SER A 716 13.17 -28.01 33.57
C SER A 716 14.00 -28.58 34.72
N GLU A 717 15.02 -29.41 34.41
CA GLU A 717 15.90 -30.03 35.41
C GLU A 717 17.00 -29.08 35.91
N ASN A 718 17.29 -28.01 35.16
CA ASN A 718 18.33 -27.03 35.47
C ASN A 718 17.76 -25.59 35.38
N PRO A 719 16.85 -25.19 36.29
CA PRO A 719 16.18 -23.89 36.22
C PRO A 719 17.16 -22.73 36.38
N ALA A 720 16.83 -21.60 35.75
CA ALA A 720 17.64 -20.39 35.81
C ALA A 720 17.83 -19.91 37.27
N PRO A 721 19.06 -19.58 37.70
CA PRO A 721 19.32 -19.18 39.08
C PRO A 721 18.72 -17.80 39.40
N GLN A 722 17.93 -17.72 40.48
CA GLN A 722 17.25 -16.48 40.90
C GLN A 722 18.22 -15.50 41.57
N ASN A 723 18.05 -14.19 41.30
CA ASN A 723 18.88 -13.09 41.83
C ASN A 723 20.39 -13.29 41.64
N ALA A 724 20.79 -13.95 40.55
CA ALA A 724 22.16 -14.28 40.24
C ALA A 724 22.90 -13.11 39.59
N SER A 725 24.21 -12.99 39.85
CA SER A 725 25.07 -12.07 39.11
C SER A 725 25.14 -12.46 37.63
N ALA A 726 25.43 -11.49 36.76
CA ALA A 726 25.58 -11.72 35.32
C ALA A 726 26.56 -12.87 35.01
N THR A 727 27.66 -12.98 35.76
CA THR A 727 28.64 -14.07 35.62
C THR A 727 28.03 -15.45 35.87
N ARG A 728 27.18 -15.60 36.91
CA ARG A 728 26.53 -16.88 37.22
C ARG A 728 25.48 -17.26 36.17
N LEU A 729 24.75 -16.29 35.63
CA LEU A 729 23.79 -16.52 34.54
C LEU A 729 24.50 -16.97 33.26
N ILE A 730 25.64 -16.35 32.94
CA ILE A 730 26.46 -16.76 31.78
C ILE A 730 26.99 -18.19 31.97
N THR A 731 27.55 -18.51 33.13
CA THR A 731 28.06 -19.88 33.40
C THR A 731 26.95 -20.92 33.31
N TRP A 732 25.78 -20.67 33.91
CA TRP A 732 24.62 -21.55 33.78
C TRP A 732 24.18 -21.70 32.33
N SER A 733 24.08 -20.60 31.58
CA SER A 733 23.65 -20.66 30.18
C SER A 733 24.61 -21.45 29.28
N ASN A 734 25.93 -21.35 29.50
CA ASN A 734 26.90 -22.14 28.75
C ASN A 734 26.76 -23.63 29.05
N GLN A 735 26.53 -24.01 30.32
CA GLN A 735 26.30 -25.41 30.69
C GLN A 735 25.04 -25.99 30.03
N ILE A 736 23.97 -25.19 29.92
CA ILE A 736 22.75 -25.60 29.23
C ILE A 736 22.99 -25.77 27.73
N VAL A 737 23.78 -24.89 27.12
CA VAL A 737 24.15 -24.96 25.69
C VAL A 737 24.95 -26.20 25.41
N ASP A 738 26.03 -26.43 26.16
CA ASP A 738 26.90 -27.60 26.00
C ASP A 738 26.10 -28.91 26.21
N ALA A 739 25.22 -28.94 27.21
CA ALA A 739 24.38 -30.10 27.47
C ALA A 739 23.34 -30.36 26.37
N SER A 740 22.89 -29.32 25.66
CA SER A 740 21.82 -29.41 24.66
C SER A 740 22.32 -29.50 23.22
N GLU A 741 23.63 -29.43 22.98
CA GLU A 741 24.23 -29.35 21.64
C GLU A 741 23.75 -30.46 20.70
N ASN A 742 23.79 -31.72 21.15
CA ASN A 742 23.34 -32.87 20.35
C ASN A 742 21.84 -32.84 20.07
N ASP A 743 21.02 -32.46 21.06
CA ASP A 743 19.56 -32.39 20.88
C ASP A 743 19.18 -31.22 19.95
N VAL A 744 19.94 -30.12 19.98
CA VAL A 744 19.78 -28.96 19.09
C VAL A 744 20.18 -29.32 17.66
N SER A 745 21.30 -30.03 17.45
CA SER A 745 21.71 -30.52 16.13
C SER A 745 20.65 -31.47 15.57
N SER A 746 20.22 -32.45 16.37
CA SER A 746 19.18 -33.40 15.97
C SER A 746 17.83 -32.72 15.68
N LEU A 747 17.47 -31.68 16.43
CA LEU A 747 16.27 -30.88 16.14
C LEU A 747 16.39 -30.13 14.81
N ASN A 748 17.55 -29.55 14.51
CA ASN A 748 17.78 -28.84 13.25
C ASN A 748 17.78 -29.82 12.06
N GLU A 749 18.45 -30.95 12.19
CA GLU A 749 18.51 -32.01 11.17
C GLU A 749 17.11 -32.57 10.89
N SER A 750 16.37 -32.98 11.93
CA SER A 750 15.00 -33.49 11.77
C SER A 750 14.03 -32.45 11.19
N THR A 751 14.18 -31.17 11.56
CA THR A 751 13.40 -30.08 10.94
C THR A 751 13.70 -29.95 9.44
N ALA A 752 14.97 -30.08 9.03
CA ALA A 752 15.36 -30.05 7.62
C ALA A 752 14.85 -31.28 6.86
N HIS A 753 14.93 -32.47 7.45
CA HIS A 753 14.39 -33.70 6.87
C HIS A 753 12.88 -33.64 6.71
N LEU A 754 12.14 -33.24 7.75
CA LEU A 754 10.69 -33.02 7.68
C LEU A 754 10.33 -32.00 6.60
N SER A 755 11.11 -30.94 6.44
CA SER A 755 10.88 -29.93 5.40
C SER A 755 11.00 -30.51 3.99
N ASN A 756 11.98 -31.37 3.76
CA ASN A 756 12.15 -32.05 2.48
C ASN A 756 11.02 -33.05 2.20
N ILE A 757 10.65 -33.85 3.21
CA ILE A 757 9.54 -34.82 3.12
C ILE A 757 8.23 -34.08 2.83
N TRP A 758 7.93 -33.02 3.59
CA TRP A 758 6.72 -32.23 3.42
C TRP A 758 6.65 -31.55 2.04
N SER A 759 7.76 -31.01 1.54
CA SER A 759 7.80 -30.39 0.21
C SER A 759 7.37 -31.36 -0.89
N ASN A 760 7.92 -32.58 -0.87
CA ASN A 760 7.58 -33.62 -1.83
C ASN A 760 6.12 -34.07 -1.67
N TYR A 761 5.67 -34.26 -0.43
CA TYR A 761 4.30 -34.65 -0.13
C TYR A 761 3.26 -33.60 -0.54
N TYR A 762 3.55 -32.32 -0.30
CA TYR A 762 2.71 -31.19 -0.68
C TYR A 762 2.54 -31.09 -2.20
N ILE A 763 3.62 -31.29 -2.96
CA ILE A 763 3.57 -31.32 -4.44
C ILE A 763 2.68 -32.48 -4.92
N ALA A 764 2.84 -33.68 -4.35
CA ALA A 764 2.00 -34.82 -4.69
C ALA A 764 0.51 -34.54 -4.40
N LEU A 765 0.20 -33.92 -3.26
CA LEU A 765 -1.17 -33.53 -2.90
C LEU A 765 -1.76 -32.48 -3.86
N GLN A 766 -0.98 -31.48 -4.27
CA GLN A 766 -1.44 -30.47 -5.25
C GLN A 766 -1.79 -31.12 -6.59
N GLN A 767 -0.91 -31.98 -7.11
CA GLN A 767 -1.14 -32.71 -8.34
C GLN A 767 -2.37 -33.60 -8.24
N TYR A 768 -2.57 -34.24 -7.08
CA TYR A 768 -3.75 -35.06 -6.82
C TYR A 768 -5.05 -34.24 -6.82
N ILE A 769 -5.06 -33.09 -6.15
CA ILE A 769 -6.21 -32.16 -6.11
C ILE A 769 -6.53 -31.62 -7.51
N ASP A 770 -5.51 -31.33 -8.32
CA ASP A 770 -5.69 -30.92 -9.71
C ASP A 770 -6.39 -32.02 -10.52
N GLN A 771 -5.97 -33.29 -10.39
CA GLN A 771 -6.63 -34.41 -11.06
C GLN A 771 -8.09 -34.58 -10.61
N VAL A 772 -8.38 -34.45 -9.32
CA VAL A 772 -9.76 -34.50 -8.77
C VAL A 772 -10.62 -33.34 -9.29
N THR A 773 -10.02 -32.19 -9.57
CA THR A 773 -10.71 -31.03 -10.16
C THR A 773 -11.27 -31.35 -11.55
N TYR A 774 -10.54 -32.13 -12.35
CA TYR A 774 -10.95 -32.52 -13.70
C TYR A 774 -11.84 -33.78 -13.74
N MET A 775 -12.09 -34.44 -12.60
CA MET A 775 -13.02 -35.57 -12.55
C MET A 775 -14.47 -35.11 -12.77
N PRO A 776 -15.31 -35.91 -13.47
CA PRO A 776 -16.74 -35.63 -13.59
C PRO A 776 -17.43 -35.56 -12.22
N ALA A 777 -18.36 -34.63 -12.05
CA ALA A 777 -19.16 -34.51 -10.84
C ALA A 777 -19.94 -35.81 -10.59
N GLY A 778 -19.81 -36.39 -9.38
CA GLY A 778 -20.45 -37.66 -9.03
C GLY A 778 -19.93 -38.25 -7.72
N ALA A 779 -20.51 -39.39 -7.31
CA ALA A 779 -20.21 -40.04 -6.03
C ALA A 779 -18.72 -40.39 -5.86
N LEU A 780 -18.05 -40.80 -6.93
CA LEU A 780 -16.62 -41.14 -6.92
C LEU A 780 -15.75 -39.91 -6.64
N ARG A 781 -16.01 -38.78 -7.32
CA ARG A 781 -15.30 -37.51 -7.08
C ARG A 781 -15.49 -37.03 -5.64
N ASN A 782 -16.72 -37.09 -5.14
CA ASN A 782 -17.02 -36.65 -3.78
C ASN A 782 -16.39 -37.57 -2.71
N GLN A 783 -16.31 -38.89 -2.98
CA GLN A 783 -15.61 -39.84 -2.11
C GLN A 783 -14.11 -39.52 -2.04
N GLN A 784 -13.47 -39.16 -3.16
CA GLN A 784 -12.05 -38.77 -3.18
C GLN A 784 -11.80 -37.45 -2.45
N ILE A 785 -12.66 -36.43 -2.68
CA ILE A 785 -12.58 -35.14 -1.98
C ILE A 785 -12.71 -35.33 -0.46
N ASN A 786 -13.70 -36.11 -0.01
CA ASN A 786 -13.91 -36.34 1.42
C ASN A 786 -12.76 -37.15 2.07
N GLY A 787 -12.18 -38.11 1.33
CA GLY A 787 -11.00 -38.85 1.78
C GLY A 787 -9.79 -37.93 2.02
N LEU A 788 -9.52 -37.01 1.09
CA LEU A 788 -8.44 -36.04 1.22
C LEU A 788 -8.65 -35.05 2.36
N ILE A 789 -9.89 -34.57 2.54
CA ILE A 789 -10.22 -33.67 3.65
C ILE A 789 -9.93 -34.36 4.98
N ASN A 790 -10.32 -35.64 5.13
CA ASN A 790 -10.05 -36.41 6.34
C ASN A 790 -8.54 -36.61 6.59
N ASN A 791 -7.76 -36.92 5.55
CA ASN A 791 -6.31 -37.09 5.67
C ASN A 791 -5.61 -35.77 6.05
N LEU A 792 -6.02 -34.65 5.44
CA LEU A 792 -5.51 -33.32 5.78
C LEU A 792 -5.92 -32.90 7.20
N ASP A 793 -7.13 -33.24 7.65
CA ASP A 793 -7.58 -32.98 9.02
C ASP A 793 -6.78 -33.79 10.05
N GLN A 794 -6.45 -35.06 9.77
CA GLN A 794 -5.58 -35.85 10.63
C GLN A 794 -4.16 -35.28 10.71
N LEU A 795 -3.63 -34.83 9.58
CA LEU A 795 -2.30 -34.24 9.49
C LEU A 795 -2.23 -32.87 10.18
N ILE A 796 -3.23 -32.00 10.02
CA ILE A 796 -3.31 -30.72 10.74
C ILE A 796 -3.31 -30.96 12.26
N ASN A 797 -4.00 -32.00 12.73
CA ASN A 797 -4.05 -32.35 14.14
C ASN A 797 -2.72 -32.94 14.65
N SER A 798 -1.97 -33.69 13.84
CA SER A 798 -0.65 -34.24 14.25
C SER A 798 0.44 -33.17 14.37
N PHE A 799 0.30 -32.06 13.64
CA PHE A 799 1.20 -30.90 13.72
C PHE A 799 0.82 -29.87 14.80
N THR A 800 -0.20 -30.16 15.63
CA THR A 800 -0.62 -29.26 16.70
C THR A 800 0.23 -29.46 17.96
N ILE A 801 1.02 -28.45 18.31
CA ILE A 801 1.89 -28.48 19.49
C ILE A 801 1.09 -28.09 20.74
N SER A 802 1.20 -28.88 21.81
CA SER A 802 0.46 -28.65 23.06
C SER A 802 0.82 -27.32 23.73
N ASP A 803 -0.15 -26.74 24.42
CA ASP A 803 -0.01 -25.44 25.09
C ASP A 803 1.15 -25.41 26.10
N ASP A 804 1.41 -26.53 26.78
CA ASP A 804 2.52 -26.66 27.74
C ASP A 804 3.90 -26.54 27.08
N ILE A 805 4.05 -27.11 25.88
CA ILE A 805 5.28 -27.04 25.08
C ILE A 805 5.45 -25.61 24.54
N GLN A 806 4.38 -24.98 24.08
CA GLN A 806 4.41 -23.59 23.61
C GLN A 806 4.78 -22.60 24.74
N HIS A 807 4.21 -22.78 25.94
CA HIS A 807 4.51 -21.94 27.09
C HIS A 807 5.99 -22.05 27.49
N THR A 808 6.52 -23.29 27.53
CA THR A 808 7.91 -23.53 27.92
C THR A 808 8.89 -23.01 26.88
N ALA A 809 8.60 -23.18 25.59
CA ALA A 809 9.38 -22.63 24.50
C ALA A 809 9.40 -21.09 24.49
N SER A 810 8.28 -20.46 24.86
CA SER A 810 8.17 -19.00 25.00
C SER A 810 9.06 -18.47 26.12
N MET A 811 9.14 -19.20 27.24
CA MET A 811 10.07 -18.86 28.33
C MET A 811 11.53 -19.01 27.92
N ILE A 812 11.89 -20.09 27.21
CA ILE A 812 13.25 -20.30 26.69
C ILE A 812 13.63 -19.19 25.70
N THR A 813 12.68 -18.74 24.87
CA THR A 813 12.87 -17.63 23.94
C THR A 813 13.07 -16.29 24.65
N ALA A 814 12.29 -16.01 25.69
CA ALA A 814 12.47 -14.80 26.50
C ALA A 814 13.85 -14.77 27.18
N LEU A 815 14.32 -15.91 27.69
CA LEU A 815 15.66 -16.05 28.28
C LEU A 815 16.76 -15.90 27.22
N GLY A 816 16.57 -16.46 26.02
CA GLY A 816 17.51 -16.34 24.89
C GLY A 816 17.71 -14.92 24.39
N ASN A 817 16.69 -14.07 24.50
CA ASN A 817 16.78 -12.64 24.17
C ASN A 817 17.58 -11.83 25.21
N LEU A 818 17.62 -12.30 26.46
CA LEU A 818 18.32 -11.64 27.56
C LEU A 818 19.74 -12.20 27.77
N ILE A 819 19.97 -13.47 27.42
CA ILE A 819 21.19 -14.21 27.71
C ILE A 819 21.77 -14.79 26.41
N ARG A 820 22.74 -14.07 25.85
CA ARG A 820 23.34 -14.34 24.53
C ARG A 820 23.81 -15.80 24.30
N PRO A 821 24.39 -16.53 25.27
CA PRO A 821 24.75 -17.93 25.04
C PRO A 821 23.56 -18.83 24.67
N LEU A 822 22.34 -18.54 25.13
CA LEU A 822 21.15 -19.35 24.82
C LEU A 822 20.59 -19.10 23.41
N THR A 823 21.16 -18.16 22.66
CA THR A 823 20.68 -17.80 21.31
C THR A 823 20.61 -18.99 20.34
N PRO A 824 21.55 -19.95 20.28
CA PRO A 824 21.44 -21.11 19.39
C PRO A 824 20.22 -21.98 19.70
N ILE A 825 19.96 -22.27 20.98
CA ILE A 825 18.79 -23.05 21.41
C ILE A 825 17.50 -22.31 21.06
N MET A 826 17.42 -21.02 21.38
CA MET A 826 16.29 -20.16 21.03
C MET A 826 16.04 -20.17 19.51
N THR A 827 17.10 -20.07 18.71
CA THR A 827 17.01 -20.02 17.25
C THR A 827 16.48 -21.33 16.69
N SER A 828 17.02 -22.47 17.15
CA SER A 828 16.56 -23.80 16.72
C SER A 828 15.11 -24.08 17.10
N ILE A 829 14.70 -23.75 18.33
CA ILE A 829 13.30 -23.87 18.76
C ILE A 829 12.39 -22.99 17.91
N ASN A 830 12.74 -21.71 17.70
CA ASN A 830 11.93 -20.80 16.90
C ASN A 830 11.84 -21.24 15.43
N ASN A 831 12.91 -21.78 14.85
CA ASN A 831 12.90 -22.29 13.49
C ASN A 831 11.99 -23.52 13.35
N ALA A 832 12.06 -24.44 14.32
CA ALA A 832 11.13 -25.57 14.41
C ALA A 832 9.67 -25.11 14.49
N PHE A 833 9.31 -24.20 15.40
CA PHE A 833 7.92 -23.70 15.50
C PHE A 833 7.44 -22.98 14.23
N LYS A 834 8.30 -22.18 13.60
CA LYS A 834 7.98 -21.51 12.33
C LYS A 834 7.73 -22.51 11.22
N PHE A 835 8.52 -23.57 11.15
CA PHE A 835 8.34 -24.65 10.19
C PHE A 835 6.97 -25.34 10.34
N PHE A 836 6.58 -25.71 11.57
CA PHE A 836 5.29 -26.34 11.85
C PHE A 836 4.09 -25.42 11.52
N SER A 837 4.19 -24.14 11.86
CA SER A 837 3.16 -23.15 11.49
C SER A 837 3.02 -23.02 9.97
N SER A 838 4.13 -23.14 9.21
CA SER A 838 4.12 -23.14 7.75
C SER A 838 3.41 -24.37 7.18
N ILE A 839 3.69 -25.57 7.70
CA ILE A 839 3.00 -26.80 7.31
C ILE A 839 1.49 -26.70 7.56
N GLN A 840 1.11 -26.25 8.76
CA GLN A 840 -0.30 -26.12 9.14
C GLN A 840 -1.04 -25.16 8.21
N MET A 841 -0.41 -24.04 7.84
CA MET A 841 -0.96 -23.07 6.89
C MET A 841 -1.15 -23.67 5.49
N GLN A 842 -0.13 -24.40 4.98
CA GLN A 842 -0.18 -25.05 3.68
C GLN A 842 -1.25 -26.15 3.62
N ALA A 843 -1.33 -27.00 4.65
CA ALA A 843 -2.36 -28.04 4.76
C ALA A 843 -3.77 -27.43 4.83
N THR A 844 -3.94 -26.33 5.58
CA THR A 844 -5.23 -25.61 5.68
C THR A 844 -5.64 -24.99 4.35
N ALA A 845 -4.69 -24.49 3.56
CA ALA A 845 -4.96 -23.95 2.23
C ALA A 845 -5.45 -25.05 1.26
N LEU A 846 -4.78 -26.21 1.24
CA LEU A 846 -5.23 -27.37 0.45
C LEU A 846 -6.63 -27.83 0.86
N ARG A 847 -6.89 -27.88 2.17
CA ARG A 847 -8.21 -28.23 2.71
C ARG A 847 -9.29 -27.23 2.30
N THR A 848 -8.97 -25.94 2.28
CA THR A 848 -9.91 -24.89 1.85
C THR A 848 -10.26 -25.05 0.38
N ARG A 849 -9.26 -25.28 -0.48
CA ARG A 849 -9.43 -25.59 -1.90
C ARG A 849 -10.33 -26.81 -2.13
N LEU A 850 -10.15 -27.87 -1.35
CA LEU A 850 -11.00 -29.07 -1.43
C LEU A 850 -12.45 -28.83 -0.96
N ASN A 851 -12.66 -28.00 0.05
CA ASN A 851 -14.01 -27.60 0.48
C ASN A 851 -14.75 -26.80 -0.59
N GLU A 852 -14.05 -25.97 -1.35
CA GLU A 852 -14.61 -25.25 -2.50
C GLU A 852 -14.97 -26.18 -3.65
N LEU A 853 -14.18 -27.24 -3.89
CA LEU A 853 -14.47 -28.26 -4.92
C LEU A 853 -15.63 -29.19 -4.55
N SER A 854 -15.92 -29.33 -3.25
CA SER A 854 -17.03 -30.12 -2.68
C SER A 854 -18.38 -29.40 -2.75
N ARG A 855 -18.37 -28.06 -2.73
CA ARG A 855 -19.56 -27.20 -2.88
C ARG A 855 -19.95 -27.04 -4.33
#